data_AF-A0A2N0KLX6-F1
#
_entry.id   AF-A0A2N0KLX6-F1
#
_cell.length_a   1.000
_cell.length_b   1.000
_cell.length_c   1.000
_cell.angle_alpha   90.00
_cell.angle_beta   90.00
_cell.angle_gamma   90.00
#
_symmetry.space_group_name_H-M   'P 1'
#
loop_
_entity.id
_entity.type
_entity.pdbx_description
1 polymer ?
#
loop_
_entity_poly.entity_id
_entity_poly.type
_entity_poly.pdbx_seq_one_letter_code
_entity_poly.pdbx_strand_id
1 'polypeptide(L)'
;MLIDQEESAGKWTALLVGSVIAAAVGLAIAAELGADVAIAKSRLKEIGLDTAIWMGTHLVRSVLIVIVVIFITRVNFRVLPPLFRTSVSRGKTGIELDEALKRADSLAQFSLYAVNAVVILIATVMLLAEFGFNLAPLLAGVGIVGIALGFGAQHLVRDMIAGAFVLLEDHYRVGDVASVGGKTGMVEAVSLRRTVLRDLDGIVHMIPNGEITTASNYTKTFSRVNLNVSVAYKEDLDHVIRVLDRVCVDLSSAAYFSELVVEPLRVLRVDSFDDSGIAIKVTGVTKPIRQWEVTGELRRRIKREFDREGIEIPFPHRTIYWGNQPTAQTETAGASVDQPAPTLPDPGEDIILPADPWALEMETLIREAEEAEGGGVRVPAPLMENLGEIRKMLKRSPIALFTSIDGTLAPIALAPRFARISPAVRQALSVLANRITVVILTERDVASARSLVGLPSVIYEASHGLEVWEKGTTTFATDVPAASRDLRRLARAAKSALNGISGIVIEEKPFSVAVHYRQAIDRAGAREAVSSFFETSPYSAGLTRYEGSMVIEMQVSTEITKGTALRSIVEEHKIKSAIMLGDDITDVDGFKMLDLLRESEGLTGCNVAVMGRRRMAPPELLSSADYQLEDPEAVEVFLAWMAAEVGR
;
A
#
# COMPACT_ATOMS: atom_id res chain seq x y z
N MET A 1 21.04 -2.30 49.39
CA MET A 1 20.31 -1.22 50.08
C MET A 1 18.79 -1.45 50.18
N LEU A 2 18.19 -2.33 49.37
CA LEU A 2 16.74 -2.64 49.43
C LEU A 2 16.36 -3.84 50.32
N ILE A 3 17.33 -4.66 50.75
CA ILE A 3 17.09 -5.84 51.63
C ILE A 3 17.05 -5.45 53.13
N ASP A 4 17.60 -4.29 53.50
CA ASP A 4 17.72 -3.85 54.91
C ASP A 4 16.45 -3.20 55.50
N GLN A 5 15.52 -2.76 54.65
CA GLN A 5 14.29 -2.10 55.10
C GLN A 5 13.14 -3.08 55.38
N GLU A 6 13.12 -4.22 54.68
CA GLU A 6 12.11 -5.28 54.80
C GLU A 6 12.16 -6.03 56.14
N GLU A 7 13.37 -6.26 56.67
CA GLU A 7 13.53 -6.81 58.00
C GLU A 7 13.07 -5.84 59.10
N SER A 8 13.08 -4.52 58.86
CA SER A 8 12.86 -3.56 59.95
C SER A 8 11.40 -3.50 60.41
N ALA A 9 10.39 -3.38 59.54
CA ALA A 9 9.00 -3.12 59.97
C ALA A 9 8.32 -4.32 60.67
N GLY A 10 8.54 -5.54 60.16
CA GLY A 10 8.11 -6.77 60.81
C GLY A 10 8.88 -7.07 62.10
N LYS A 11 10.19 -6.76 62.14
CA LYS A 11 10.96 -6.84 63.39
C LYS A 11 10.52 -5.77 64.37
N TRP A 12 10.19 -4.54 63.98
CA TRP A 12 9.77 -3.48 64.90
C TRP A 12 8.42 -3.77 65.54
N THR A 13 7.44 -4.35 64.83
CA THR A 13 6.16 -4.78 65.41
C THR A 13 6.31 -5.97 66.34
N ALA A 14 7.09 -6.99 65.95
CA ALA A 14 7.41 -8.13 66.80
C ALA A 14 8.31 -7.76 68.01
N LEU A 15 9.25 -6.83 67.84
CA LEU A 15 10.10 -6.27 68.89
C LEU A 15 9.30 -5.33 69.79
N LEU A 16 8.33 -4.56 69.30
CA LEU A 16 7.43 -3.74 70.12
C LEU A 16 6.53 -4.62 70.98
N VAL A 17 5.86 -5.61 70.38
CA VAL A 17 5.01 -6.55 71.13
C VAL A 17 5.85 -7.36 72.11
N GLY A 18 7.01 -7.86 71.67
CA GLY A 18 7.94 -8.61 72.51
C GLY A 18 8.53 -7.77 73.66
N SER A 19 8.87 -6.50 73.41
CA SER A 19 9.40 -5.59 74.43
C SER A 19 8.32 -5.08 75.39
N VAL A 20 7.08 -4.88 74.94
CA VAL A 20 5.94 -4.56 75.82
C VAL A 20 5.61 -5.75 76.72
N ILE A 21 5.63 -6.99 76.19
CA ILE A 21 5.44 -8.21 76.99
C ILE A 21 6.62 -8.40 77.97
N ALA A 22 7.87 -8.25 77.53
CA ALA A 22 9.04 -8.37 78.39
C ALA A 22 9.08 -7.29 79.48
N ALA A 23 8.68 -6.06 79.16
CA ALA A 23 8.54 -4.97 80.12
C ALA A 23 7.39 -5.22 81.10
N ALA A 24 6.24 -5.76 80.65
CA ALA A 24 5.14 -6.18 81.52
C ALA A 24 5.57 -7.26 82.53
N VAL A 25 6.30 -8.27 82.05
CA VAL A 25 6.85 -9.37 82.87
C VAL A 25 7.90 -8.84 83.85
N GLY A 26 8.83 -8.00 83.39
CA GLY A 26 9.85 -7.36 84.23
C GLY A 26 9.26 -6.48 85.33
N LEU A 27 8.19 -5.73 85.02
CA LEU A 27 7.43 -4.95 86.01
C LEU A 27 6.69 -5.82 87.02
N ALA A 28 6.13 -6.96 86.60
CA ALA A 28 5.46 -7.89 87.49
C ALA A 28 6.44 -8.50 88.50
N ILE A 29 7.63 -8.88 88.04
CA ILE A 29 8.72 -9.39 88.91
C ILE A 29 9.20 -8.29 89.87
N ALA A 30 9.39 -7.05 89.40
CA ALA A 30 9.82 -5.93 90.23
C ALA A 30 8.77 -5.53 91.30
N ALA A 31 7.48 -5.66 90.99
CA ALA A 31 6.40 -5.44 91.94
C ALA A 31 6.33 -6.52 93.03
N GLU A 32 6.59 -7.79 92.69
CA GLU A 32 6.67 -8.91 93.64
C GLU A 32 7.87 -8.78 94.59
N LEU A 33 8.93 -8.11 94.12
CA LEU A 33 10.14 -7.78 94.90
C LEU A 33 10.01 -6.49 95.74
N GLY A 34 8.82 -5.86 95.77
CA GLY A 34 8.52 -4.72 96.65
C GLY A 34 8.97 -3.34 96.16
N ALA A 35 9.31 -3.19 94.87
CA ALA A 35 9.64 -1.88 94.29
C ALA A 35 8.38 -1.01 94.08
N ASP A 36 8.50 0.32 94.17
CA ASP A 36 7.43 1.25 93.77
C ASP A 36 7.39 1.37 92.25
N VAL A 37 6.46 0.63 91.63
CA VAL A 37 6.31 0.50 90.18
C VAL A 37 5.18 1.38 89.63
N ALA A 38 4.63 2.32 90.41
CA ALA A 38 3.43 3.07 90.03
C ALA A 38 3.60 3.87 88.70
N ILE A 39 4.74 4.56 88.55
CA ILE A 39 5.07 5.36 87.35
C ILE A 39 5.31 4.45 86.13
N ALA A 40 5.95 3.30 86.34
CA ALA A 40 6.22 2.38 85.25
C ALA A 40 4.93 1.64 84.83
N LYS A 41 4.02 1.31 85.76
CA LYS A 41 2.69 0.73 85.46
C LYS A 41 1.82 1.69 84.67
N SER A 42 1.82 2.98 84.99
CA SER A 42 1.04 3.97 84.23
C SER A 42 1.58 4.15 82.80
N ARG A 43 2.91 4.25 82.63
CA ARG A 43 3.57 4.29 81.31
C ARG A 43 3.31 3.04 80.48
N LEU A 44 3.35 1.86 81.09
CA LEU A 44 3.05 0.60 80.40
C LEU A 44 1.58 0.50 79.97
N LYS A 45 0.67 1.07 80.78
CA LYS A 45 -0.76 1.14 80.47
C LYS A 45 -1.04 2.12 79.33
N GLU A 46 -0.36 3.26 79.27
CA GLU A 46 -0.41 4.20 78.13
C GLU A 46 0.08 3.53 76.84
N ILE A 47 1.27 2.93 76.86
CA ILE A 47 1.85 2.25 75.70
C ILE A 47 0.98 1.06 75.25
N GLY A 48 0.43 0.29 76.20
CA GLY A 48 -0.47 -0.82 75.91
C GLY A 48 -1.83 -0.35 75.35
N LEU A 49 -2.34 0.79 75.81
CA LEU A 49 -3.58 1.38 75.30
C LEU A 49 -3.40 1.91 73.88
N ASP A 50 -2.31 2.63 73.60
CA ASP A 50 -2.01 3.16 72.26
C ASP A 50 -1.79 2.01 71.24
N THR A 51 -1.08 0.96 71.66
CA THR A 51 -0.88 -0.23 70.83
C THR A 51 -2.20 -0.95 70.56
N ALA A 52 -3.08 -1.06 71.56
CA ALA A 52 -4.40 -1.68 71.41
C ALA A 52 -5.35 -0.85 70.52
N ILE A 53 -5.31 0.49 70.62
CA ILE A 53 -6.08 1.39 69.76
C ILE A 53 -5.59 1.30 68.31
N TRP A 54 -4.27 1.29 68.11
CA TRP A 54 -3.66 1.11 66.79
C TRP A 54 -4.06 -0.24 66.16
N MET A 55 -3.91 -1.35 66.89
CA MET A 55 -4.35 -2.68 66.43
C MET A 55 -5.86 -2.74 66.16
N GLY A 56 -6.67 -2.14 67.04
CA GLY A 56 -8.12 -2.12 66.91
C GLY A 56 -8.57 -1.37 65.66
N THR A 57 -7.97 -0.21 65.36
CA THR A 57 -8.31 0.57 64.16
C THR A 57 -7.93 -0.14 62.87
N HIS A 58 -6.75 -0.79 62.82
CA HIS A 58 -6.27 -1.50 61.64
C HIS A 58 -7.07 -2.78 61.39
N LEU A 59 -7.46 -3.47 62.47
CA LEU A 59 -8.34 -4.65 62.41
C LEU A 59 -9.74 -4.28 61.90
N VAL A 60 -10.33 -3.19 62.40
CA VAL A 60 -11.65 -2.73 61.94
C VAL A 60 -11.64 -2.36 60.46
N ARG A 61 -10.60 -1.65 59.99
CA ARG A 61 -10.44 -1.31 58.57
C ARG A 61 -10.25 -2.54 57.70
N SER A 62 -9.44 -3.50 58.15
CA SER A 62 -9.21 -4.76 57.44
C SER A 62 -10.50 -5.59 57.31
N VAL A 63 -11.27 -5.69 58.39
CA VAL A 63 -12.59 -6.35 58.39
C VAL A 63 -13.55 -5.63 57.45
N LEU A 64 -13.57 -4.30 57.45
CA LEU A 64 -14.39 -3.51 56.54
C LEU A 64 -14.04 -3.78 55.06
N ILE A 65 -12.75 -3.83 54.71
CA ILE A 65 -12.29 -4.16 53.35
C ILE A 65 -12.82 -5.54 52.94
N VAL A 66 -12.70 -6.55 53.81
CA VAL A 66 -13.19 -7.91 53.54
C VAL A 66 -14.71 -7.95 53.34
N ILE A 67 -15.47 -7.22 54.18
CA ILE A 67 -16.93 -7.12 54.04
C ILE A 67 -17.31 -6.49 52.69
N VAL A 68 -16.64 -5.41 52.29
CA VAL A 68 -16.87 -4.74 51.01
C VAL A 68 -16.58 -5.67 49.83
N VAL A 69 -15.49 -6.45 49.90
CA VAL A 69 -15.14 -7.43 48.85
C VAL A 69 -16.16 -8.55 48.75
N ILE A 70 -16.62 -9.09 49.88
CA ILE A 70 -17.69 -10.10 49.91
C ILE A 70 -18.98 -9.52 49.33
N PHE A 71 -19.31 -8.27 49.66
CA PHE A 71 -20.47 -7.58 49.11
C PHE A 71 -20.36 -7.40 47.59
N ILE A 72 -19.24 -6.88 47.07
CA ILE A 72 -19.02 -6.68 45.63
C ILE A 72 -19.08 -8.00 44.88
N THR A 73 -18.40 -9.05 45.36
CA THR A 73 -18.42 -10.36 44.72
C THR A 73 -19.82 -10.97 44.71
N ARG A 74 -20.58 -10.87 45.81
CA ARG A 74 -22.00 -11.28 45.87
C ARG A 74 -22.87 -10.52 44.87
N VAL A 75 -22.67 -9.21 44.75
CA VAL A 75 -23.37 -8.37 43.76
C VAL A 75 -23.03 -8.81 42.34
N ASN A 76 -21.75 -9.01 42.03
CA ASN A 76 -21.30 -9.50 40.72
C ASN A 76 -21.98 -10.81 40.32
N PHE A 77 -21.97 -11.81 41.21
CA PHE A 77 -22.63 -13.11 40.97
C PHE A 77 -24.14 -12.99 40.74
N ARG A 78 -24.79 -11.97 41.30
CA ARG A 78 -26.22 -11.74 41.13
C ARG A 78 -26.56 -10.94 39.87
N VAL A 79 -25.71 -9.99 39.48
CA VAL A 79 -25.99 -9.02 38.42
C VAL A 79 -25.47 -9.46 37.05
N LEU A 80 -24.27 -10.04 36.95
CA LEU A 80 -23.63 -10.33 35.66
C LEU A 80 -24.38 -11.39 34.83
N PRO A 81 -24.75 -12.58 35.37
CA PRO A 81 -25.45 -13.60 34.58
C PRO A 81 -26.77 -13.14 33.93
N PRO A 82 -27.71 -12.48 34.66
CA PRO A 82 -28.97 -12.05 34.03
C PRO A 82 -28.77 -10.96 32.97
N LEU A 83 -27.75 -10.09 33.09
CA LEU A 83 -27.46 -9.06 32.09
C LEU A 83 -27.03 -9.67 30.75
N PHE A 84 -26.07 -10.61 30.77
CA PHE A 84 -25.61 -11.27 29.54
C PHE A 84 -26.71 -12.11 28.89
N ARG A 85 -27.47 -12.87 29.69
CA ARG A 85 -28.61 -13.65 29.18
C ARG A 85 -29.63 -12.76 28.49
N THR A 86 -30.04 -11.67 29.14
CA THR A 86 -31.06 -10.75 28.60
C THR A 86 -30.58 -10.02 27.33
N SER A 87 -29.29 -9.68 27.25
CA SER A 87 -28.72 -9.00 26.07
C SER A 87 -28.67 -9.92 24.85
N VAL A 88 -28.34 -11.20 25.04
CA VAL A 88 -28.12 -12.16 23.95
C VAL A 88 -29.41 -12.91 23.55
N SER A 89 -30.41 -12.99 24.43
CA SER A 89 -31.70 -13.67 24.21
C SER A 89 -32.76 -12.81 23.52
N ARG A 90 -32.51 -11.52 23.30
CA ARG A 90 -33.48 -10.63 22.64
C ARG A 90 -33.75 -11.09 21.20
N GLY A 91 -35.02 -11.43 20.93
CA GLY A 91 -35.52 -11.74 19.58
C GLY A 91 -35.24 -13.15 19.04
N LYS A 92 -34.69 -14.07 19.85
CA LYS A 92 -34.36 -15.44 19.43
C LYS A 92 -35.35 -16.47 19.98
N THR A 93 -35.67 -17.50 19.20
CA THR A 93 -36.60 -18.58 19.61
C THR A 93 -36.04 -19.96 19.26
N GLY A 94 -36.46 -21.00 20.01
CA GLY A 94 -36.09 -22.39 19.73
C GLY A 94 -34.59 -22.69 19.89
N ILE A 95 -34.02 -23.42 18.93
CA ILE A 95 -32.63 -23.92 18.98
C ILE A 95 -31.60 -22.77 19.01
N GLU A 96 -31.86 -21.66 18.33
CA GLU A 96 -30.98 -20.49 18.33
C GLU A 96 -30.92 -19.80 19.70
N LEU A 97 -32.00 -19.88 20.48
CA LEU A 97 -32.03 -19.36 21.84
C LEU A 97 -31.12 -20.19 22.76
N ASP A 98 -31.14 -21.52 22.63
CA ASP A 98 -30.29 -22.40 23.43
C ASP A 98 -28.79 -22.20 23.15
N GLU A 99 -28.39 -22.06 21.89
CA GLU A 99 -27.00 -21.76 21.53
C GLU A 99 -26.57 -20.37 22.03
N ALA A 100 -27.44 -19.38 21.89
CA ALA A 100 -27.23 -18.02 22.36
C ALA A 100 -27.06 -17.96 23.88
N LEU A 101 -27.89 -18.69 24.64
CA LEU A 101 -27.80 -18.77 26.10
C LEU A 101 -26.53 -19.47 26.56
N LYS A 102 -26.09 -20.56 25.90
CA LYS A 102 -24.81 -21.21 26.20
C LYS A 102 -23.62 -20.26 26.04
N ARG A 103 -23.59 -19.48 24.95
CA ARG A 103 -22.55 -18.46 24.73
C ARG A 103 -22.61 -17.35 25.78
N ALA A 104 -23.82 -16.90 26.13
CA ALA A 104 -24.02 -15.88 27.16
C ALA A 104 -23.52 -16.35 28.54
N ASP A 105 -23.74 -17.62 28.88
CA ASP A 105 -23.28 -18.21 30.14
C ASP A 105 -21.76 -18.31 30.20
N SER A 106 -21.11 -18.78 29.13
CA SER A 106 -19.64 -18.82 29.06
C SER A 106 -19.04 -17.41 29.17
N LEU A 107 -19.64 -16.42 28.51
CA LEU A 107 -19.19 -15.03 28.58
C LEU A 107 -19.39 -14.44 29.98
N ALA A 108 -20.54 -14.70 30.61
CA ALA A 108 -20.82 -14.27 31.97
C ALA A 108 -19.84 -14.88 32.99
N GLN A 109 -19.52 -16.17 32.85
CA GLN A 109 -18.53 -16.84 33.69
C GLN A 109 -17.14 -16.21 33.52
N PHE A 110 -16.69 -16.01 32.28
CA PHE A 110 -15.42 -15.36 32.01
C PHE A 110 -15.35 -13.95 32.63
N SER A 111 -16.39 -13.14 32.44
CA SER A 111 -16.47 -11.79 33.03
C SER A 111 -16.50 -11.83 34.56
N LEU A 112 -17.21 -12.78 35.16
CA LEU A 112 -17.23 -12.97 36.62
C LEU A 112 -15.84 -13.27 37.16
N TYR A 113 -15.10 -14.20 36.55
CA TYR A 113 -13.74 -14.53 36.97
C TYR A 113 -12.80 -13.33 36.80
N ALA A 114 -12.87 -12.62 35.68
CA ALA A 114 -12.03 -11.45 35.42
C ALA A 114 -12.27 -10.32 36.42
N VAL A 115 -13.54 -9.92 36.64
CA VAL A 115 -13.88 -8.85 37.59
C VAL A 115 -13.51 -9.24 39.01
N ASN A 116 -13.83 -10.47 39.43
CA ASN A 116 -13.50 -10.92 40.78
C ASN A 116 -11.99 -11.01 41.01
N ALA A 117 -11.20 -11.39 40.00
CA ALA A 117 -9.74 -11.39 40.11
C ALA A 117 -9.19 -9.97 40.34
N VAL A 118 -9.71 -8.96 39.64
CA VAL A 118 -9.34 -7.55 39.85
C VAL A 118 -9.75 -7.06 41.24
N VAL A 119 -10.97 -7.38 41.69
CA VAL A 119 -11.46 -7.00 43.03
C VAL A 119 -10.58 -7.63 44.13
N ILE A 120 -10.23 -8.90 44.00
CA ILE A 120 -9.33 -9.59 44.94
C ILE A 120 -7.94 -8.96 44.92
N LEU A 121 -7.38 -8.66 43.75
CA LEU A 121 -6.07 -8.00 43.62
C LEU A 121 -6.06 -6.64 44.35
N ILE A 122 -7.08 -5.80 44.12
CA ILE A 122 -7.21 -4.49 44.80
C ILE A 122 -7.33 -4.70 46.31
N ALA A 123 -8.15 -5.64 46.76
CA ALA A 123 -8.31 -5.96 48.17
C ALA A 123 -7.00 -6.39 48.83
N THR A 124 -6.22 -7.24 48.15
CA THR A 124 -4.89 -7.66 48.63
C THR A 124 -3.94 -6.48 48.78
N VAL A 125 -3.88 -5.57 47.79
CA VAL A 125 -3.07 -4.35 47.87
C VAL A 125 -3.52 -3.46 49.04
N MET A 126 -4.82 -3.27 49.22
CA MET A 126 -5.37 -2.46 50.31
C MET A 126 -5.08 -3.05 51.69
N LEU A 127 -5.16 -4.38 51.85
CA LEU A 127 -4.82 -5.06 53.09
C LEU A 127 -3.31 -4.93 53.40
N LEU A 128 -2.45 -5.12 52.40
CA LEU A 128 -1.00 -4.94 52.57
C LEU A 128 -0.64 -3.49 52.96
N ALA A 129 -1.35 -2.49 52.44
CA ALA A 129 -1.17 -1.09 52.84
C ALA A 129 -1.47 -0.88 54.34
N GLU A 130 -2.53 -1.50 54.86
CA GLU A 130 -2.91 -1.34 56.27
C GLU A 130 -1.87 -1.95 57.21
N PHE A 131 -1.20 -3.04 56.80
CA PHE A 131 -0.12 -3.64 57.58
C PHE A 131 1.25 -2.93 57.41
N GLY A 132 1.29 -1.80 56.70
CA GLY A 132 2.50 -0.98 56.54
C GLY A 132 3.52 -1.53 55.54
N PHE A 133 3.13 -2.46 54.66
CA PHE A 133 4.02 -2.96 53.61
C PHE A 133 4.29 -1.87 52.56
N ASN A 134 5.53 -1.82 52.06
CA ASN A 134 5.85 -0.94 50.93
C ASN A 134 5.19 -1.47 49.65
N LEU A 135 4.19 -0.73 49.16
CA LEU A 135 3.46 -1.09 47.95
C LEU A 135 4.23 -0.79 46.66
N ALA A 136 5.34 -0.07 46.70
CA ALA A 136 6.04 0.37 45.48
C ALA A 136 6.46 -0.78 44.55
N PRO A 137 7.04 -1.91 45.03
CA PRO A 137 7.37 -3.04 44.16
C PRO A 137 6.13 -3.73 43.57
N LEU A 138 5.05 -3.85 44.36
CA LEU A 138 3.80 -4.47 43.93
C LEU A 138 3.08 -3.62 42.87
N LEU A 139 3.01 -2.31 43.10
CA LEU A 139 2.45 -1.36 42.13
C LEU A 139 3.29 -1.29 40.86
N ALA A 140 4.62 -1.37 40.96
CA ALA A 140 5.50 -1.46 39.81
C ALA A 140 5.22 -2.74 38.99
N GLY A 141 5.12 -3.90 39.64
CA GLY A 141 4.80 -5.17 38.99
C GLY A 141 3.42 -5.18 38.33
N VAL A 142 2.38 -4.73 39.04
CA VAL A 142 1.02 -4.56 38.50
C VAL A 142 1.01 -3.56 37.34
N GLY A 143 1.81 -2.50 37.41
CA GLY A 143 1.99 -1.52 36.35
C GLY A 143 2.53 -2.15 35.06
N ILE A 144 3.57 -2.97 35.15
CA ILE A 144 4.14 -3.69 33.98
C ILE A 144 3.10 -4.63 33.35
N VAL A 145 2.40 -5.43 34.17
CA VAL A 145 1.34 -6.34 33.69
C VAL A 145 0.19 -5.55 33.06
N GLY A 146 -0.19 -4.41 33.65
CA GLY A 146 -1.22 -3.52 33.13
C GLY A 146 -0.84 -2.92 31.78
N ILE A 147 0.42 -2.50 31.59
CA ILE A 147 0.94 -2.02 30.31
C ILE A 147 0.89 -3.12 29.25
N ALA A 148 1.35 -4.33 29.59
CA ALA A 148 1.32 -5.47 28.67
C ALA A 148 -0.11 -5.83 28.23
N LEU A 149 -1.05 -5.86 29.18
CA LEU A 149 -2.47 -6.09 28.89
C LEU A 149 -3.08 -4.96 28.05
N GLY A 150 -2.70 -3.71 28.33
CA GLY A 150 -3.11 -2.53 27.58
C GLY A 150 -2.67 -2.57 26.12
N PHE A 151 -1.42 -2.96 25.86
CA PHE A 151 -0.94 -3.17 24.49
C PHE A 151 -1.69 -4.31 23.79
N GLY A 152 -1.99 -5.41 24.49
CA GLY A 152 -2.80 -6.50 23.94
C GLY A 152 -4.23 -6.08 23.56
N ALA A 153 -4.83 -5.15 24.32
CA ALA A 153 -6.19 -4.67 24.09
C ALA A 153 -6.28 -3.44 23.15
N GLN A 154 -5.15 -2.86 22.74
CA GLN A 154 -5.10 -1.61 21.98
C GLN A 154 -5.92 -1.67 20.69
N HIS A 155 -5.87 -2.79 19.96
CA HIS A 155 -6.61 -2.97 18.71
C HIS A 155 -8.12 -2.99 18.94
N LEU A 156 -8.59 -3.62 20.03
CA LEU A 156 -10.01 -3.64 20.35
C LEU A 156 -10.55 -2.23 20.61
N VAL A 157 -9.81 -1.42 21.37
CA VAL A 157 -10.19 -0.04 21.66
C VAL A 157 -10.20 0.79 20.38
N ARG A 158 -9.17 0.63 19.52
CA ARG A 158 -9.11 1.28 18.21
C ARG A 158 -10.33 0.93 17.35
N ASP A 159 -10.68 -0.34 17.26
CA ASP A 159 -11.83 -0.82 16.50
C ASP A 159 -13.13 -0.18 16.99
N MET A 160 -13.36 -0.18 18.31
CA MET A 160 -14.57 0.37 18.90
C MET A 160 -14.73 1.86 18.66
N ILE A 161 -13.65 2.63 18.79
CA ILE A 161 -13.66 4.07 18.53
C ILE A 161 -13.92 4.32 17.05
N ALA A 162 -13.21 3.63 16.15
CA ALA A 162 -13.40 3.76 14.71
C ALA A 162 -14.83 3.41 14.28
N GLY A 163 -15.39 2.32 14.80
CA GLY A 163 -16.78 1.94 14.51
C GLY A 163 -17.81 2.90 15.07
N ALA A 164 -17.55 3.52 16.21
CA ALA A 164 -18.41 4.57 16.74
C ALA A 164 -18.45 5.77 15.76
N PHE A 165 -17.31 6.19 15.20
CA PHE A 165 -17.28 7.24 14.18
C PHE A 165 -17.99 6.83 12.89
N VAL A 166 -17.81 5.61 12.41
CA VAL A 166 -18.56 5.10 11.23
C VAL A 166 -20.07 5.23 11.43
N LEU A 167 -20.57 4.90 12.63
CA LEU A 167 -22.00 4.98 12.95
C LEU A 167 -22.49 6.42 13.20
N LEU A 168 -21.70 7.25 13.90
CA LEU A 168 -22.08 8.62 14.25
C LEU A 168 -22.02 9.56 13.04
N GLU A 169 -20.99 9.42 12.20
CA GLU A 169 -20.79 10.23 10.99
C GLU A 169 -21.47 9.62 9.77
N ASP A 170 -22.04 8.43 9.91
CA ASP A 170 -22.86 7.79 8.90
C ASP A 170 -22.13 7.65 7.55
N HIS A 171 -20.89 7.15 7.58
CA HIS A 171 -20.07 7.00 6.37
C HIS A 171 -20.73 6.07 5.34
N TYR A 172 -21.34 4.98 5.83
CA TYR A 172 -22.11 4.03 5.06
C TYR A 172 -23.07 3.28 5.97
N ARG A 173 -24.18 2.81 5.40
CA ARG A 173 -25.28 2.15 6.11
C ARG A 173 -25.44 0.71 5.65
N VAL A 174 -26.15 -0.06 6.45
CA VAL A 174 -26.65 -1.38 6.02
C VAL A 174 -27.50 -1.20 4.75
N GLY A 175 -27.20 -1.98 3.72
CA GLY A 175 -27.81 -1.90 2.40
C GLY A 175 -27.06 -1.04 1.37
N ASP A 176 -26.10 -0.21 1.79
CA ASP A 176 -25.23 0.51 0.86
C ASP A 176 -24.25 -0.43 0.17
N VAL A 177 -23.76 -0.07 -1.02
CA VAL A 177 -22.61 -0.72 -1.63
C VAL A 177 -21.38 0.14 -1.38
N ALA A 178 -20.39 -0.42 -0.67
CA ALA A 178 -19.19 0.29 -0.27
C ALA A 178 -17.92 -0.52 -0.54
N SER A 179 -16.80 0.18 -0.78
CA SER A 179 -15.45 -0.37 -0.74
C SER A 179 -14.79 0.05 0.56
N VAL A 180 -14.45 -0.93 1.39
CA VAL A 180 -13.90 -0.76 2.74
C VAL A 180 -12.75 -1.75 2.88
N GLY A 181 -11.58 -1.31 3.35
CA GLY A 181 -10.42 -2.20 3.51
C GLY A 181 -9.98 -2.92 2.23
N GLY A 182 -10.18 -2.29 1.06
CA GLY A 182 -9.87 -2.87 -0.24
C GLY A 182 -10.83 -3.96 -0.72
N LYS A 183 -11.93 -4.21 0.00
CA LYS A 183 -13.00 -5.14 -0.40
C LYS A 183 -14.26 -4.35 -0.75
N THR A 184 -14.91 -4.70 -1.85
CA THR A 184 -16.14 -4.04 -2.32
C THR A 184 -17.32 -4.99 -2.21
N GLY A 185 -18.41 -4.51 -1.62
CA GLY A 185 -19.63 -5.31 -1.48
C GLY A 185 -20.78 -4.52 -0.88
N MET A 186 -21.94 -5.17 -0.78
CA MET A 186 -23.09 -4.66 -0.05
C MET A 186 -22.84 -4.78 1.45
N VAL A 187 -23.10 -3.71 2.20
CA VAL A 187 -22.96 -3.66 3.66
C VAL A 187 -24.12 -4.43 4.28
N GLU A 188 -23.83 -5.57 4.90
CA GLU A 188 -24.84 -6.38 5.60
C GLU A 188 -25.01 -5.97 7.05
N ALA A 189 -23.92 -5.58 7.72
CA ALA A 189 -23.95 -5.18 9.12
C ALA A 189 -22.82 -4.23 9.45
N VAL A 190 -23.12 -3.21 10.26
CA VAL A 190 -22.13 -2.30 10.85
C VAL A 190 -22.24 -2.41 12.36
N SER A 191 -21.17 -2.86 13.01
CA SER A 191 -21.06 -2.98 14.47
C SER A 191 -19.99 -2.02 14.99
N LEU A 192 -19.92 -1.80 16.30
CA LEU A 192 -18.84 -0.99 16.89
C LEU A 192 -17.45 -1.56 16.58
N ARG A 193 -17.29 -2.88 16.52
CA ARG A 193 -15.98 -3.51 16.30
C ARG A 193 -15.65 -3.79 14.84
N ARG A 194 -16.65 -4.08 14.01
CA ARG A 194 -16.43 -4.55 12.64
C ARG A 194 -17.54 -4.14 11.69
N THR A 195 -17.20 -4.10 10.41
CA THR A 195 -18.12 -3.96 9.29
C THR A 195 -18.14 -5.25 8.47
N VAL A 196 -19.33 -5.66 8.04
CA VAL A 196 -19.56 -6.88 7.26
C VAL A 196 -20.04 -6.50 5.87
N LEU A 197 -19.31 -6.93 4.84
CA LEU A 197 -19.66 -6.75 3.44
C LEU A 197 -19.92 -8.11 2.78
N ARG A 198 -20.87 -8.18 1.84
CA ARG A 198 -21.03 -9.30 0.92
C ARG A 198 -20.75 -8.86 -0.51
N ASP A 199 -19.81 -9.51 -1.18
CA ASP A 199 -19.53 -9.22 -2.58
C ASP A 199 -20.50 -9.91 -3.54
N LEU A 200 -20.31 -9.69 -4.85
CA LEU A 200 -21.16 -10.27 -5.90
C LEU A 200 -20.95 -11.79 -6.06
N ASP A 201 -19.81 -12.32 -5.61
CA ASP A 201 -19.52 -13.76 -5.58
C ASP A 201 -20.16 -14.44 -4.36
N GLY A 202 -20.79 -13.66 -3.47
CA GLY A 202 -21.48 -14.12 -2.27
C GLY A 202 -20.57 -14.30 -1.05
N ILE A 203 -19.30 -13.91 -1.13
CA ILE A 203 -18.31 -14.02 -0.05
C ILE A 203 -18.56 -12.93 0.99
N VAL A 204 -18.53 -13.33 2.28
CA VAL A 204 -18.71 -12.42 3.41
C VAL A 204 -17.35 -11.95 3.93
N HIS A 205 -17.07 -10.67 3.78
CA HIS A 205 -15.88 -10.01 4.31
C HIS A 205 -16.20 -9.41 5.68
N MET A 206 -15.42 -9.78 6.70
CA MET A 206 -15.56 -9.24 8.06
C MET A 206 -14.33 -8.40 8.37
N ILE A 207 -14.50 -7.08 8.42
CA ILE A 207 -13.38 -6.13 8.48
C ILE A 207 -13.41 -5.42 9.85
N PRO A 208 -12.35 -5.51 10.66
CA PRO A 208 -12.23 -4.73 11.89
C PRO A 208 -12.27 -3.23 11.58
N ASN A 209 -13.04 -2.45 12.34
CA ASN A 209 -13.22 -1.04 12.01
C ASN A 209 -11.93 -0.23 12.17
N GLY A 210 -11.01 -0.64 13.05
CA GLY A 210 -9.74 0.04 13.28
C GLY A 210 -8.72 -0.16 12.16
N GLU A 211 -9.00 -1.06 11.20
CA GLU A 211 -8.21 -1.24 9.97
C GLU A 211 -8.74 -0.41 8.79
N ILE A 212 -9.91 0.22 8.95
CA ILE A 212 -10.54 1.02 7.91
C ILE A 212 -9.86 2.39 7.87
N THR A 213 -8.90 2.54 6.98
CA THR A 213 -8.23 3.83 6.70
C THR A 213 -9.02 4.68 5.71
N THR A 214 -9.74 4.05 4.78
CA THR A 214 -10.56 4.73 3.76
C THR A 214 -11.79 3.89 3.48
N ALA A 215 -12.94 4.58 3.40
CA ALA A 215 -14.21 3.99 3.00
C ALA A 215 -14.78 4.77 1.82
N SER A 216 -15.16 4.06 0.76
CA SER A 216 -15.83 4.64 -0.42
C SER A 216 -17.23 4.08 -0.52
N ASN A 217 -18.24 4.93 -0.45
CA ASN A 217 -19.64 4.52 -0.59
C ASN A 217 -20.13 4.86 -2.01
N TYR A 218 -20.53 3.84 -2.77
CA TYR A 218 -20.98 3.99 -4.17
C TYR A 218 -22.47 4.37 -4.29
N THR A 219 -23.21 4.30 -3.20
CA THR A 219 -24.68 4.48 -3.17
C THR A 219 -25.13 5.54 -2.18
N LYS A 220 -24.22 6.34 -1.63
CA LYS A 220 -24.57 7.44 -0.71
C LYS A 220 -25.37 8.51 -1.45
N THR A 221 -26.62 8.70 -1.05
CA THR A 221 -27.55 9.74 -1.57
C THR A 221 -28.02 9.50 -3.01
N PHE A 222 -27.10 9.26 -3.94
CA PHE A 222 -27.40 8.96 -5.34
C PHE A 222 -26.32 8.03 -5.92
N SER A 223 -26.59 7.48 -7.10
CA SER A 223 -25.59 6.74 -7.86
C SER A 223 -25.52 7.25 -9.29
N ARG A 224 -24.32 7.26 -9.88
CA ARG A 224 -24.09 7.80 -11.21
C ARG A 224 -23.88 6.68 -12.23
N VAL A 225 -24.58 6.76 -13.36
CA VAL A 225 -24.25 6.01 -14.56
C VAL A 225 -23.01 6.66 -15.16
N ASN A 226 -21.96 5.86 -15.39
CA ASN A 226 -20.71 6.30 -16.02
C ASN A 226 -20.30 5.23 -17.02
N LEU A 227 -20.75 5.38 -18.26
CA LEU A 227 -20.57 4.40 -19.33
C LEU A 227 -19.75 5.00 -20.46
N ASN A 228 -18.70 4.28 -20.88
CA ASN A 228 -18.02 4.55 -22.15
C ASN A 228 -18.59 3.62 -23.22
N VAL A 229 -18.97 4.20 -24.35
CA VAL A 229 -19.49 3.52 -25.53
C VAL A 229 -18.49 3.74 -26.65
N SER A 230 -17.87 2.67 -27.16
CA SER A 230 -16.88 2.78 -28.23
C SER A 230 -17.52 2.57 -29.60
N VAL A 231 -17.13 3.39 -30.58
CA VAL A 231 -17.54 3.30 -32.00
C VAL A 231 -16.31 3.27 -32.92
N ALA A 232 -16.43 2.70 -34.12
CA ALA A 232 -15.32 2.64 -35.08
C ALA A 232 -14.91 4.04 -35.58
N TYR A 233 -13.64 4.21 -35.96
CA TYR A 233 -13.10 5.49 -36.44
C TYR A 233 -13.77 6.04 -37.71
N LYS A 234 -14.37 5.16 -38.52
CA LYS A 234 -15.07 5.54 -39.75
C LYS A 234 -16.45 6.17 -39.50
N GLU A 235 -16.98 6.06 -38.28
CA GLU A 235 -18.33 6.52 -37.95
C GLU A 235 -18.40 8.04 -37.89
N ASP A 236 -19.54 8.60 -38.30
CA ASP A 236 -19.86 10.02 -38.08
C ASP A 236 -20.24 10.24 -36.61
N LEU A 237 -19.36 10.88 -35.86
CA LEU A 237 -19.56 11.15 -34.43
C LEU A 237 -20.81 11.98 -34.16
N ASP A 238 -21.17 12.94 -35.01
CA ASP A 238 -22.36 13.76 -34.80
C ASP A 238 -23.63 12.91 -34.96
N HIS A 239 -23.63 11.95 -35.90
CA HIS A 239 -24.69 10.97 -36.03
C HIS A 239 -24.77 10.04 -34.82
N VAL A 240 -23.64 9.48 -34.38
CA VAL A 240 -23.58 8.60 -33.21
C VAL A 240 -24.09 9.30 -31.95
N ILE A 241 -23.68 10.55 -31.70
CA ILE A 241 -24.13 11.33 -30.55
C ILE A 241 -25.64 11.54 -30.59
N ARG A 242 -26.22 11.89 -31.75
CA ARG A 242 -27.68 12.00 -31.90
C ARG A 242 -28.42 10.69 -31.59
N VAL A 243 -27.88 9.55 -32.05
CA VAL A 243 -28.45 8.23 -31.78
C VAL A 243 -28.39 7.91 -30.28
N LEU A 244 -27.24 8.14 -29.65
CA LEU A 244 -27.05 7.92 -28.21
C LEU A 244 -27.94 8.81 -27.35
N ASP A 245 -28.07 10.10 -27.68
CA ASP A 245 -28.95 11.03 -26.96
C ASP A 245 -30.41 10.60 -27.06
N ARG A 246 -30.86 10.15 -28.23
CA ARG A 246 -32.21 9.58 -28.40
C ARG A 246 -32.41 8.34 -27.51
N VAL A 247 -31.46 7.40 -27.49
CA VAL A 247 -31.53 6.23 -26.59
C VAL A 247 -31.58 6.64 -25.12
N CYS A 248 -30.79 7.66 -24.74
CA CYS A 248 -30.78 8.20 -23.39
C CYS A 248 -32.14 8.79 -22.99
N VAL A 249 -32.73 9.62 -23.85
CA VAL A 249 -34.06 10.20 -23.65
C VAL A 249 -35.14 9.11 -23.59
N ASP A 250 -35.12 8.14 -24.49
CA ASP A 250 -36.07 7.02 -24.54
C ASP A 250 -35.98 6.14 -23.28
N LEU A 251 -34.79 5.98 -22.71
CA LEU A 251 -34.61 5.24 -21.47
C LEU A 251 -35.05 6.07 -20.26
N SER A 252 -34.65 7.33 -20.18
CA SER A 252 -35.05 8.22 -19.07
C SER A 252 -36.55 8.50 -19.03
N SER A 253 -37.26 8.43 -20.16
CA SER A 253 -38.72 8.64 -20.25
C SER A 253 -39.55 7.36 -20.14
N ALA A 254 -38.93 6.17 -20.20
CA ALA A 254 -39.66 4.92 -20.09
C ALA A 254 -40.31 4.77 -18.70
N ALA A 255 -41.58 4.35 -18.65
CA ALA A 255 -42.40 4.34 -17.44
C ALA A 255 -41.67 3.81 -16.19
N TYR A 256 -41.04 2.64 -16.29
CA TYR A 256 -40.28 2.04 -15.17
C TYR A 256 -39.00 2.80 -14.81
N PHE A 257 -38.22 3.24 -15.80
CA PHE A 257 -36.90 3.84 -15.57
C PHE A 257 -36.96 5.32 -15.20
N SER A 258 -38.01 6.02 -15.59
CA SER A 258 -38.24 7.43 -15.21
C SER A 258 -38.30 7.63 -13.69
N GLU A 259 -38.74 6.61 -12.95
CA GLU A 259 -38.74 6.65 -11.48
C GLU A 259 -37.36 6.35 -10.88
N LEU A 260 -36.47 5.70 -11.61
CA LEU A 260 -35.13 5.31 -11.13
C LEU A 260 -34.07 6.37 -11.45
N VAL A 261 -34.28 7.14 -12.51
CA VAL A 261 -33.38 8.20 -12.99
C VAL A 261 -33.76 9.52 -12.33
N VAL A 262 -32.81 10.15 -11.63
CA VAL A 262 -32.97 11.44 -10.96
C VAL A 262 -32.56 12.59 -11.88
N GLU A 263 -31.41 12.44 -12.55
CA GLU A 263 -30.97 13.35 -13.61
C GLU A 263 -30.91 12.55 -14.93
N PRO A 264 -31.52 13.05 -16.01
CA PRO A 264 -31.63 12.31 -17.27
C PRO A 264 -30.26 11.92 -17.81
N LEU A 265 -30.23 10.76 -18.46
CA LEU A 265 -29.04 10.27 -19.15
C LEU A 265 -28.74 11.20 -20.33
N ARG A 266 -27.46 11.47 -20.57
CA ARG A 266 -27.00 12.27 -21.71
C ARG A 266 -25.59 11.88 -22.14
N VAL A 267 -25.28 12.13 -23.40
CA VAL A 267 -23.90 12.14 -23.86
C VAL A 267 -23.18 13.34 -23.22
N LEU A 268 -22.05 13.10 -22.57
CA LEU A 268 -21.26 14.15 -21.93
C LEU A 268 -20.23 14.75 -22.90
N ARG A 269 -19.47 13.88 -23.57
CA ARG A 269 -18.35 14.24 -24.45
C ARG A 269 -17.81 13.00 -25.18
N VAL A 270 -17.00 13.23 -26.21
CA VAL A 270 -15.96 12.26 -26.63
C VAL A 270 -14.91 12.21 -25.52
N ASP A 271 -14.64 11.01 -24.99
CA ASP A 271 -13.80 10.80 -23.81
C ASP A 271 -12.34 10.51 -24.18
N SER A 272 -12.13 9.61 -25.15
CA SER A 272 -10.80 9.20 -25.62
C SER A 272 -10.85 8.64 -27.04
N PHE A 273 -9.69 8.68 -27.71
CA PHE A 273 -9.38 7.93 -28.91
C PHE A 273 -8.61 6.67 -28.48
N ASP A 274 -9.25 5.51 -28.54
CA ASP A 274 -8.67 4.21 -28.13
C ASP A 274 -8.06 3.50 -29.36
N ASP A 275 -7.37 2.38 -29.15
CA ASP A 275 -6.57 1.69 -30.20
C ASP A 275 -7.38 1.29 -31.46
N SER A 276 -8.67 1.03 -31.32
CA SER A 276 -9.52 0.57 -32.43
C SER A 276 -10.84 1.33 -32.56
N GLY A 277 -11.09 2.32 -31.71
CA GLY A 277 -12.31 3.12 -31.78
C GLY A 277 -12.29 4.36 -30.91
N ILE A 278 -13.38 5.12 -30.98
CA ILE A 278 -13.56 6.38 -30.28
C ILE A 278 -14.53 6.15 -29.13
N ALA A 279 -14.11 6.43 -27.90
CA ALA A 279 -14.94 6.27 -26.71
C ALA A 279 -15.78 7.53 -26.46
N ILE A 280 -17.10 7.35 -26.37
CA ILE A 280 -18.06 8.41 -26.07
C ILE A 280 -18.60 8.18 -24.65
N LYS A 281 -18.52 9.22 -23.82
CA LYS A 281 -18.96 9.18 -22.42
C LYS A 281 -20.46 9.46 -22.33
N VAL A 282 -21.20 8.54 -21.74
CA VAL A 282 -22.60 8.72 -21.34
C VAL A 282 -22.71 8.77 -19.82
N THR A 283 -23.44 9.75 -19.30
CA THR A 283 -23.60 9.99 -17.86
C THR A 283 -25.05 10.28 -17.49
N GLY A 284 -25.41 10.02 -16.23
CA GLY A 284 -26.67 10.45 -15.62
C GLY A 284 -26.74 10.03 -14.16
N VAL A 285 -27.72 10.55 -13.43
CA VAL A 285 -27.86 10.28 -11.98
C VAL A 285 -29.10 9.43 -11.75
N THR A 286 -28.97 8.44 -10.89
CA THR A 286 -29.99 7.46 -10.53
C THR A 286 -30.19 7.45 -9.02
N LYS A 287 -31.32 6.91 -8.58
CA LYS A 287 -31.53 6.53 -7.18
C LYS A 287 -30.41 5.55 -6.75
N PRO A 288 -30.01 5.56 -5.46
CA PRO A 288 -29.05 4.61 -4.92
C PRO A 288 -29.32 3.17 -5.39
N ILE A 289 -28.25 2.40 -5.64
CA ILE A 289 -28.26 1.00 -6.09
C ILE A 289 -28.80 0.73 -7.51
N ARG A 290 -29.42 1.71 -8.16
CA ARG A 290 -30.09 1.54 -9.48
C ARG A 290 -29.17 1.75 -10.68
N GLN A 291 -27.96 2.28 -10.48
CA GLN A 291 -27.03 2.58 -11.56
C GLN A 291 -26.69 1.36 -12.42
N TRP A 292 -26.52 0.17 -11.83
CA TRP A 292 -26.18 -1.03 -12.58
C TRP A 292 -27.35 -1.56 -13.42
N GLU A 293 -28.56 -1.50 -12.86
CA GLU A 293 -29.80 -1.86 -13.55
C GLU A 293 -30.04 -0.94 -14.77
N VAL A 294 -29.94 0.38 -14.55
CA VAL A 294 -30.08 1.38 -15.62
C VAL A 294 -28.96 1.24 -16.67
N THR A 295 -27.71 1.04 -16.25
CA THR A 295 -26.58 0.88 -17.19
C THR A 295 -26.72 -0.40 -18.01
N GLY A 296 -27.22 -1.48 -17.43
CA GLY A 296 -27.48 -2.75 -18.13
C GLY A 296 -28.50 -2.58 -19.26
N GLU A 297 -29.64 -1.96 -18.97
CA GLU A 297 -30.66 -1.68 -19.99
C GLU A 297 -30.17 -0.68 -21.04
N LEU A 298 -29.40 0.34 -20.63
CA LEU A 298 -28.80 1.30 -21.55
C LEU A 298 -27.90 0.59 -22.58
N ARG A 299 -27.00 -0.31 -22.15
CA ARG A 299 -26.16 -1.10 -23.07
C ARG A 299 -26.99 -1.92 -24.06
N ARG A 300 -28.07 -2.56 -23.58
CA ARG A 300 -28.97 -3.35 -24.43
C ARG A 300 -29.63 -2.49 -25.52
N ARG A 301 -30.12 -1.31 -25.18
CA ARG A 301 -30.78 -0.39 -26.12
C ARG A 301 -29.78 0.21 -27.11
N ILE A 302 -28.60 0.61 -26.64
CA ILE A 302 -27.51 1.11 -27.50
C ILE A 302 -27.19 0.07 -28.57
N LYS A 303 -26.96 -1.20 -28.17
CA LYS A 303 -26.64 -2.27 -29.14
C LYS A 303 -27.73 -2.41 -30.21
N ARG A 304 -29.00 -2.39 -29.81
CA ARG A 304 -30.13 -2.52 -30.73
C ARG A 304 -30.21 -1.34 -31.72
N GLU A 305 -30.03 -0.10 -31.25
CA GLU A 305 -30.10 1.06 -32.14
C GLU A 305 -28.85 1.18 -33.02
N PHE A 306 -27.67 0.79 -32.54
CA PHE A 306 -26.45 0.74 -33.35
C PHE A 306 -26.62 -0.25 -34.52
N ASP A 307 -27.19 -1.43 -34.26
CA ASP A 307 -27.50 -2.42 -35.31
C ASP A 307 -28.50 -1.88 -36.34
N ARG A 308 -29.45 -1.04 -35.91
CA ARG A 308 -30.49 -0.48 -36.77
C ARG A 308 -29.98 0.66 -37.65
N GLU A 309 -29.14 1.52 -37.10
CA GLU A 309 -28.57 2.69 -37.77
C GLU A 309 -27.28 2.35 -38.53
N GLY A 310 -26.76 1.13 -38.37
CA GLY A 310 -25.54 0.66 -39.04
C GLY A 310 -24.25 1.18 -38.42
N ILE A 311 -24.29 1.61 -37.15
CA ILE A 311 -23.12 2.11 -36.41
C ILE A 311 -22.26 0.93 -35.98
N GLU A 312 -21.01 0.89 -36.43
CA GLU A 312 -20.09 -0.19 -36.10
C GLU A 312 -19.47 -0.04 -34.70
N ILE A 313 -19.61 -1.10 -33.90
CA ILE A 313 -18.84 -1.28 -32.67
C ILE A 313 -17.45 -1.76 -33.07
N PRO A 314 -16.37 -1.10 -32.61
CA PRO A 314 -15.04 -1.31 -33.13
C PRO A 314 -14.54 -2.73 -32.83
N PHE A 315 -14.06 -3.40 -33.87
CA PHE A 315 -13.25 -4.60 -33.73
C PHE A 315 -11.77 -4.22 -33.67
N PRO A 316 -10.92 -5.02 -33.01
CA PRO A 316 -9.48 -4.81 -33.09
C PRO A 316 -9.01 -4.92 -34.55
N HIS A 317 -8.56 -3.79 -35.13
CA HIS A 317 -7.93 -3.78 -36.44
C HIS A 317 -6.41 -3.77 -36.26
N ARG A 318 -5.71 -4.71 -36.92
CA ARG A 318 -4.24 -4.71 -37.02
C ARG A 318 -3.85 -4.59 -38.48
N THR A 319 -3.07 -3.58 -38.80
CA THR A 319 -2.36 -3.52 -40.08
C THR A 319 -1.16 -4.44 -39.97
N ILE A 320 -1.17 -5.55 -40.73
CA ILE A 320 -0.04 -6.47 -40.82
C ILE A 320 0.76 -6.08 -42.05
N TYR A 321 1.94 -5.50 -41.83
CA TYR A 321 2.90 -5.26 -42.89
C TYR A 321 3.67 -6.56 -43.17
N TRP A 322 3.35 -7.21 -44.29
CA TRP A 322 4.15 -8.32 -44.81
C TRP A 322 5.28 -7.69 -45.62
N GLY A 323 6.49 -7.62 -45.06
CA GLY A 323 7.64 -6.99 -45.72
C GLY A 323 7.86 -7.46 -47.17
N ASN A 324 8.52 -6.62 -47.97
CA ASN A 324 8.78 -6.85 -49.40
C ASN A 324 9.25 -8.28 -49.68
N GLN A 325 8.47 -9.03 -50.47
CA GLN A 325 9.00 -10.24 -51.09
C GLN A 325 10.16 -9.84 -52.03
N PRO A 326 11.30 -10.54 -52.02
CA PRO A 326 12.33 -10.34 -53.03
C PRO A 326 11.70 -10.66 -54.39
N THR A 327 11.67 -9.67 -55.27
CA THR A 327 11.19 -9.80 -56.64
C THR A 327 12.05 -10.85 -57.35
N ALA A 328 11.57 -12.09 -57.43
CA ALA A 328 12.14 -13.10 -58.32
C ALA A 328 11.83 -12.66 -59.74
N GLN A 329 12.81 -12.04 -60.40
CA GLN A 329 12.79 -11.86 -61.85
C GLN A 329 12.68 -13.25 -62.50
N THR A 330 11.53 -13.55 -63.08
CA THR A 330 11.39 -14.66 -64.01
C THR A 330 10.87 -14.08 -65.32
N GLU A 331 11.78 -13.98 -66.29
CA GLU A 331 11.41 -13.85 -67.70
C GLU A 331 10.52 -15.04 -68.09
N THR A 332 9.36 -14.79 -68.70
CA THR A 332 8.90 -15.52 -69.90
C THR A 332 7.58 -14.97 -70.46
N ALA A 333 7.67 -14.52 -71.72
CA ALA A 333 6.73 -14.63 -72.84
C ALA A 333 5.20 -14.82 -72.61
N GLY A 334 4.44 -13.81 -73.05
CA GLY A 334 3.39 -13.96 -74.07
C GLY A 334 2.03 -14.54 -73.67
N ALA A 335 0.99 -13.69 -73.65
CA ALA A 335 -0.25 -13.84 -74.44
C ALA A 335 -1.31 -12.80 -74.01
N SER A 336 -1.94 -12.21 -75.01
CA SER A 336 -2.99 -11.20 -75.01
C SER A 336 -4.33 -11.68 -74.45
N VAL A 337 -5.03 -10.86 -73.66
CA VAL A 337 -6.51 -10.71 -73.69
C VAL A 337 -6.90 -9.27 -73.30
N ASP A 338 -7.72 -8.66 -74.17
CA ASP A 338 -8.41 -7.38 -74.06
C ASP A 338 -9.42 -7.30 -72.89
N GLN A 339 -9.37 -6.21 -72.10
CA GLN A 339 -10.53 -5.35 -71.74
C GLN A 339 -10.07 -4.16 -70.87
N PRO A 340 -10.58 -2.91 -71.10
CA PRO A 340 -10.08 -1.73 -70.40
C PRO A 340 -10.75 -1.52 -69.03
N ALA A 341 -9.93 -1.51 -67.98
CA ALA A 341 -10.22 -0.88 -66.69
C ALA A 341 -10.04 0.65 -66.79
N PRO A 342 -10.68 1.46 -65.93
CA PRO A 342 -10.68 2.91 -66.07
C PRO A 342 -9.26 3.48 -66.01
N THR A 343 -8.98 4.39 -66.94
CA THR A 343 -7.71 5.09 -67.14
C THR A 343 -7.25 5.80 -65.87
N LEU A 344 -6.16 5.31 -65.29
CA LEU A 344 -5.28 6.09 -64.42
C LEU A 344 -4.57 7.17 -65.26
N PRO A 345 -4.27 8.36 -64.70
CA PRO A 345 -3.50 9.38 -65.39
C PRO A 345 -2.06 8.91 -65.68
N ASP A 346 -1.51 9.49 -66.75
CA ASP A 346 -0.17 9.32 -67.34
C ASP A 346 0.97 9.15 -66.30
N PRO A 347 1.86 8.14 -66.42
CA PRO A 347 3.04 8.00 -65.57
C PRO A 347 4.14 8.93 -66.10
N GLY A 348 4.01 10.22 -65.80
CA GLY A 348 4.94 11.26 -66.23
C GLY A 348 5.51 12.12 -65.09
N GLU A 349 5.17 11.84 -63.84
CA GLU A 349 5.80 12.47 -62.68
C GLU A 349 6.13 11.41 -61.64
N ASP A 350 7.40 11.39 -61.22
CA ASP A 350 7.90 10.60 -60.12
C ASP A 350 7.03 10.84 -58.87
N ILE A 351 6.13 9.89 -58.58
CA ILE A 351 5.47 9.86 -57.28
C ILE A 351 6.51 9.35 -56.29
N ILE A 352 7.25 10.29 -55.71
CA ILE A 352 7.99 10.09 -54.48
C ILE A 352 6.94 9.74 -53.43
N LEU A 353 6.81 8.44 -53.13
CA LEU A 353 6.13 7.98 -51.92
C LEU A 353 6.78 8.72 -50.74
N PRO A 354 6.01 9.34 -49.83
CA PRO A 354 6.63 9.85 -48.61
C PRO A 354 7.26 8.65 -47.91
N ALA A 355 8.58 8.73 -47.71
CA ALA A 355 9.29 7.83 -46.82
C ALA A 355 8.49 7.73 -45.51
N ASP A 356 8.46 6.54 -44.93
CA ASP A 356 7.90 6.31 -43.59
C ASP A 356 8.28 7.51 -42.71
N PRO A 357 7.31 8.25 -42.12
CA PRO A 357 7.60 9.46 -41.37
C PRO A 357 8.69 9.25 -40.32
N TRP A 358 8.78 8.02 -39.80
CA TRP A 358 9.80 7.58 -38.86
C TRP A 358 11.11 7.15 -39.49
N ALA A 359 11.15 6.66 -40.74
CA ALA A 359 12.40 6.38 -41.43
C ALA A 359 13.10 7.68 -41.86
N LEU A 360 12.33 8.69 -42.28
CA LEU A 360 12.87 10.00 -42.60
C LEU A 360 13.28 10.76 -41.33
N GLU A 361 12.50 10.70 -40.24
CA GLU A 361 12.91 11.25 -38.94
C GLU A 361 14.15 10.53 -38.39
N MET A 362 14.26 9.21 -38.53
CA MET A 362 15.44 8.45 -38.08
C MET A 362 16.66 8.74 -38.93
N GLU A 363 16.54 8.83 -40.26
CA GLU A 363 17.64 9.27 -41.14
C GLU A 363 18.04 10.72 -40.86
N THR A 364 17.07 11.60 -40.59
CA THR A 364 17.35 13.01 -40.26
C THR A 364 17.98 13.13 -38.88
N LEU A 365 17.57 12.33 -37.90
CA LEU A 365 18.16 12.24 -36.56
C LEU A 365 19.54 11.58 -36.56
N ILE A 366 19.77 10.57 -37.39
CA ILE A 366 21.10 10.01 -37.64
C ILE A 366 21.98 11.10 -38.25
N ARG A 367 21.48 11.85 -39.23
CA ARG A 367 22.24 12.94 -39.85
C ARG A 367 22.50 14.11 -38.89
N GLU A 368 21.52 14.48 -38.07
CA GLU A 368 21.64 15.53 -37.06
C GLU A 368 22.54 15.09 -35.88
N ALA A 369 22.52 13.81 -35.50
CA ALA A 369 23.44 13.24 -34.50
C ALA A 369 24.87 13.06 -35.07
N GLU A 370 25.01 12.77 -36.36
CA GLU A 370 26.29 12.77 -37.09
C GLU A 370 26.85 14.20 -37.29
N GLU A 371 25.97 15.20 -37.41
CA GLU A 371 26.33 16.62 -37.57
C GLU A 371 26.60 17.35 -36.22
N ALA A 372 25.98 16.92 -35.10
CA ALA A 372 26.03 17.63 -33.82
C ALA A 372 27.27 17.32 -32.93
N GLU A 373 27.87 16.14 -33.03
CA GLU A 373 29.14 15.80 -32.37
C GLU A 373 29.91 14.83 -33.27
N GLY A 374 31.22 15.05 -33.46
CA GLY A 374 32.06 14.29 -34.38
C GLY A 374 32.33 12.82 -34.01
N GLY A 375 31.28 12.03 -33.75
CA GLY A 375 31.33 10.59 -33.51
C GLY A 375 29.93 9.98 -33.68
N GLY A 376 29.68 9.32 -34.82
CA GLY A 376 28.38 8.75 -35.15
C GLY A 376 27.82 7.83 -34.05
N VAL A 377 26.55 8.06 -33.69
CA VAL A 377 25.83 7.22 -32.71
C VAL A 377 25.63 5.83 -33.30
N ARG A 378 26.33 4.84 -32.74
CA ARG A 378 26.21 3.44 -33.14
C ARG A 378 24.83 2.91 -32.71
N VAL A 379 24.02 2.47 -33.68
CA VAL A 379 22.74 1.78 -33.41
C VAL A 379 23.02 0.29 -33.11
N PRO A 380 22.57 -0.26 -31.98
CA PRO A 380 22.75 -1.68 -31.64
C PRO A 380 22.00 -2.63 -32.59
N ALA A 381 22.46 -3.88 -32.69
CA ALA A 381 21.80 -4.87 -33.53
C ALA A 381 20.43 -5.31 -32.92
N PRO A 382 19.41 -5.66 -33.73
CA PRO A 382 18.14 -6.16 -33.22
C PRO A 382 18.31 -7.46 -32.43
N LEU A 383 17.84 -7.52 -31.18
CA LEU A 383 18.02 -8.69 -30.31
C LEU A 383 17.29 -9.93 -30.84
N MET A 384 16.09 -9.73 -31.40
CA MET A 384 15.23 -10.82 -31.89
C MET A 384 15.85 -11.60 -33.05
N GLU A 385 16.79 -10.99 -33.78
CA GLU A 385 17.55 -11.64 -34.85
C GLU A 385 18.81 -12.36 -34.32
N ASN A 386 19.21 -12.10 -33.08
CA ASN A 386 20.46 -12.55 -32.47
C ASN A 386 20.27 -13.45 -31.23
N LEU A 387 19.11 -14.10 -31.12
CA LEU A 387 18.76 -14.98 -29.99
C LEU A 387 19.72 -16.16 -29.77
N GLY A 388 20.54 -16.50 -30.76
CA GLY A 388 21.58 -17.53 -30.66
C GLY A 388 22.62 -17.26 -29.57
N GLU A 389 23.00 -15.99 -29.36
CA GLU A 389 23.93 -15.60 -28.30
C GLU A 389 23.28 -15.71 -26.92
N ILE A 390 22.03 -15.27 -26.80
CA ILE A 390 21.24 -15.42 -25.55
C ILE A 390 21.09 -16.89 -25.18
N ARG A 391 20.85 -17.78 -26.14
CA ARG A 391 20.79 -19.23 -25.90
C ARG A 391 22.10 -19.79 -25.35
N LYS A 392 23.26 -19.26 -25.76
CA LYS A 392 24.56 -19.67 -25.20
C LYS A 392 24.71 -19.17 -23.76
N MET A 393 24.25 -17.96 -23.46
CA MET A 393 24.28 -17.37 -22.12
C MET A 393 23.41 -18.16 -21.14
N LEU A 394 22.19 -18.56 -21.56
CA LEU A 394 21.25 -19.34 -20.71
C LEU A 394 21.85 -20.68 -20.24
N LYS A 395 22.86 -21.23 -20.92
CA LYS A 395 23.58 -22.44 -20.51
C LYS A 395 24.57 -22.20 -19.36
N ARG A 396 24.89 -20.95 -19.02
CA ARG A 396 25.85 -20.57 -17.98
C ARG A 396 25.12 -20.16 -16.71
N SER A 397 24.93 -21.11 -15.79
CA SER A 397 24.35 -20.85 -14.46
C SER A 397 25.41 -20.55 -13.39
N PRO A 398 25.12 -19.69 -12.40
CA PRO A 398 23.87 -18.92 -12.23
C PRO A 398 23.75 -17.77 -13.23
N ILE A 399 22.56 -17.55 -13.77
CA ILE A 399 22.25 -16.45 -14.68
C ILE A 399 21.25 -15.49 -14.04
N ALA A 400 21.41 -14.19 -14.31
CA ALA A 400 20.48 -13.15 -13.88
C ALA A 400 19.88 -12.39 -15.06
N LEU A 401 18.61 -12.02 -14.93
CA LEU A 401 17.91 -11.06 -15.75
C LEU A 401 17.66 -9.80 -14.92
N PHE A 402 18.26 -8.69 -15.30
CA PHE A 402 18.04 -7.37 -14.73
C PHE A 402 17.15 -6.57 -15.68
N THR A 403 16.12 -5.91 -15.15
CA THR A 403 15.17 -5.18 -16.01
C THR A 403 14.52 -4.01 -15.26
N SER A 404 14.32 -2.89 -15.97
CA SER A 404 13.54 -1.76 -15.46
C SER A 404 12.01 -1.99 -15.58
N ILE A 405 11.22 -1.26 -14.79
CA ILE A 405 9.75 -1.35 -14.89
C ILE A 405 9.22 -0.42 -15.98
N ASP A 406 9.29 0.88 -15.73
CA ASP A 406 8.65 1.90 -16.56
C ASP A 406 9.48 2.10 -17.81
N GLY A 407 8.87 1.92 -18.98
CA GLY A 407 9.55 2.01 -20.28
C GLY A 407 10.19 0.72 -20.78
N THR A 408 10.32 -0.31 -19.91
CA THR A 408 10.80 -1.65 -20.29
C THR A 408 9.73 -2.73 -20.12
N LEU A 409 9.39 -3.13 -18.89
CA LEU A 409 8.35 -4.15 -18.64
C LEU A 409 6.93 -3.63 -18.79
N ALA A 410 6.75 -2.32 -18.60
CA ALA A 410 5.50 -1.60 -18.72
C ALA A 410 5.69 -0.42 -19.67
N PRO A 411 4.77 -0.17 -20.62
CA PRO A 411 4.80 1.05 -21.43
C PRO A 411 4.83 2.30 -20.55
N ILE A 412 5.58 3.34 -20.98
CA ILE A 412 5.66 4.61 -20.26
C ILE A 412 4.25 5.18 -20.10
N ALA A 413 3.82 5.35 -18.85
CA ALA A 413 2.51 5.87 -18.51
C ALA A 413 2.59 7.36 -18.17
N LEU A 414 1.50 8.09 -18.44
CA LEU A 414 1.39 9.53 -18.11
C LEU A 414 1.51 9.82 -16.61
N ALA A 415 1.29 8.82 -15.74
CA ALA A 415 1.56 8.90 -14.32
C ALA A 415 1.88 7.49 -13.76
N PRO A 416 2.68 7.38 -12.67
CA PRO A 416 3.11 6.09 -12.12
C PRO A 416 1.97 5.13 -11.76
N ARG A 417 0.80 5.65 -11.35
CA ARG A 417 -0.39 4.84 -11.02
C ARG A 417 -1.07 4.17 -12.22
N PHE A 418 -0.75 4.63 -13.44
CA PHE A 418 -1.32 4.10 -14.68
C PHE A 418 -0.41 3.09 -15.37
N ALA A 419 0.82 2.90 -14.88
CA ALA A 419 1.69 1.84 -15.37
C ALA A 419 1.01 0.48 -15.17
N ARG A 420 1.08 -0.38 -16.18
CA ARG A 420 0.52 -1.74 -16.15
C ARG A 420 1.52 -2.70 -16.76
N ILE A 421 1.70 -3.84 -16.09
CA ILE A 421 2.45 -4.98 -16.62
C ILE A 421 1.44 -5.96 -17.21
N SER A 422 1.66 -6.39 -18.44
CA SER A 422 0.76 -7.32 -19.12
C SER A 422 0.72 -8.68 -18.38
N PRO A 423 -0.40 -9.41 -18.43
CA PRO A 423 -0.46 -10.76 -17.86
C PRO A 423 0.59 -11.71 -18.45
N ALA A 424 0.93 -11.55 -19.73
CA ALA A 424 1.92 -12.35 -20.43
C ALA A 424 3.35 -12.09 -19.92
N VAL A 425 3.74 -10.82 -19.74
CA VAL A 425 5.02 -10.46 -19.10
C VAL A 425 5.09 -11.05 -17.69
N ARG A 426 4.04 -10.89 -16.88
CA ARG A 426 3.99 -11.44 -15.52
C ARG A 426 4.13 -12.96 -15.51
N GLN A 427 3.46 -13.65 -16.43
CA GLN A 427 3.57 -15.10 -16.57
C GLN A 427 4.99 -15.52 -16.97
N ALA A 428 5.60 -14.86 -17.95
CA ALA A 428 6.96 -15.14 -18.39
C ALA A 428 7.99 -14.93 -17.26
N LEU A 429 7.92 -13.80 -16.56
CA LEU A 429 8.77 -13.51 -15.39
C LEU A 429 8.57 -14.54 -14.27
N SER A 430 7.34 -14.99 -14.04
CA SER A 430 7.07 -16.04 -13.04
C SER A 430 7.73 -17.37 -13.40
N VAL A 431 7.78 -17.74 -14.68
CA VAL A 431 8.46 -18.97 -15.14
C VAL A 431 9.98 -18.80 -15.01
N LEU A 432 10.51 -17.66 -15.44
CA LEU A 432 11.94 -17.34 -15.36
C LEU A 432 12.45 -17.32 -13.92
N ALA A 433 11.74 -16.67 -13.00
CA ALA A 433 12.13 -16.54 -11.60
C ALA A 433 12.22 -17.89 -10.84
N ASN A 434 11.65 -18.96 -11.38
CA ASN A 434 11.81 -20.31 -10.82
C ASN A 434 13.12 -21.00 -11.25
N ARG A 435 13.85 -20.43 -12.20
CA ARG A 435 14.99 -21.07 -12.87
C ARG A 435 16.23 -20.20 -12.92
N ILE A 436 16.05 -18.89 -13.01
CA ILE A 436 17.10 -17.88 -13.07
C ILE A 436 16.82 -16.79 -12.04
N THR A 437 17.84 -16.03 -11.68
CA THR A 437 17.64 -14.84 -10.84
C THR A 437 16.98 -13.75 -11.68
N VAL A 438 15.84 -13.24 -11.25
CA VAL A 438 15.17 -12.10 -11.91
C VAL A 438 15.20 -10.93 -10.94
N VAL A 439 15.67 -9.79 -11.42
CA VAL A 439 15.91 -8.57 -10.64
C VAL A 439 15.21 -7.41 -11.33
N ILE A 440 14.35 -6.72 -10.58
CA ILE A 440 13.67 -5.52 -11.04
C ILE A 440 14.41 -4.31 -10.47
N LEU A 441 14.99 -3.51 -11.36
CA LEU A 441 15.70 -2.27 -11.03
C LEU A 441 14.75 -1.09 -11.23
N THR A 442 14.33 -0.41 -10.16
CA THR A 442 13.31 0.64 -10.29
C THR A 442 13.52 1.81 -9.35
N GLU A 443 13.12 2.99 -9.81
CA GLU A 443 13.03 4.19 -8.97
C GLU A 443 11.81 4.16 -8.04
N ARG A 444 10.85 3.26 -8.29
CA ARG A 444 9.69 3.05 -7.42
C ARG A 444 10.11 2.46 -6.09
N ASP A 445 9.32 2.71 -5.07
CA ASP A 445 9.47 2.02 -3.79
C ASP A 445 9.08 0.53 -3.88
N VAL A 446 9.59 -0.28 -2.95
CA VAL A 446 9.35 -1.74 -2.90
C VAL A 446 7.85 -2.05 -2.92
N ALA A 447 7.02 -1.30 -2.21
CA ALA A 447 5.59 -1.58 -2.13
C ALA A 447 4.90 -1.32 -3.48
N SER A 448 5.21 -0.20 -4.13
CA SER A 448 4.72 0.13 -5.47
C SER A 448 5.20 -0.88 -6.51
N ALA A 449 6.50 -1.22 -6.50
CA ALA A 449 7.08 -2.16 -7.45
C ALA A 449 6.45 -3.56 -7.32
N ARG A 450 6.29 -4.05 -6.08
CA ARG A 450 5.66 -5.34 -5.79
C ARG A 450 4.17 -5.36 -6.12
N SER A 451 3.45 -4.26 -5.87
CA SER A 451 2.03 -4.17 -6.25
C SER A 451 1.84 -4.25 -7.77
N LEU A 452 2.79 -3.73 -8.54
CA LEU A 452 2.71 -3.66 -10.00
C LEU A 452 3.15 -4.96 -10.68
N VAL A 453 4.30 -5.52 -10.29
CA VAL A 453 4.82 -6.79 -10.85
C VAL A 453 4.08 -7.99 -10.26
N GLY A 454 3.84 -7.99 -8.95
CA GLY A 454 3.03 -9.01 -8.28
C GLY A 454 3.65 -10.40 -8.20
N LEU A 455 4.99 -10.51 -8.24
CA LEU A 455 5.71 -11.79 -8.18
C LEU A 455 6.64 -11.87 -6.96
N PRO A 456 6.43 -12.81 -6.03
CA PRO A 456 7.25 -12.91 -4.82
C PRO A 456 8.60 -13.62 -5.03
N SER A 457 8.79 -14.29 -6.16
CA SER A 457 10.03 -15.01 -6.51
C SER A 457 11.10 -14.11 -7.16
N VAL A 458 10.77 -12.85 -7.41
CA VAL A 458 11.63 -11.86 -8.06
C VAL A 458 12.28 -10.96 -6.99
N ILE A 459 13.52 -10.54 -7.23
CA ILE A 459 14.23 -9.56 -6.40
C ILE A 459 13.81 -8.16 -6.83
N TYR A 460 13.40 -7.31 -5.91
CA TYR A 460 13.07 -5.91 -6.20
C TYR A 460 14.13 -5.02 -5.60
N GLU A 461 14.92 -4.42 -6.47
CA GLU A 461 15.85 -3.38 -6.11
C GLU A 461 15.20 -2.03 -6.44
N ALA A 462 14.76 -1.35 -5.39
CA ALA A 462 13.83 -0.24 -5.46
C ALA A 462 14.46 1.03 -4.94
N SER A 463 13.84 2.16 -5.29
CA SER A 463 14.27 3.49 -4.89
C SER A 463 15.76 3.76 -5.16
N HIS A 464 16.26 3.42 -6.34
CA HIS A 464 17.68 3.53 -6.72
C HIS A 464 18.63 2.68 -5.85
N GLY A 465 18.22 1.50 -5.42
CA GLY A 465 19.06 0.58 -4.64
C GLY A 465 19.09 0.86 -3.14
N LEU A 466 18.26 1.77 -2.65
CA LEU A 466 18.14 2.08 -1.22
C LEU A 466 17.39 1.02 -0.43
N GLU A 467 16.55 0.25 -1.10
CA GLU A 467 15.82 -0.86 -0.53
C GLU A 467 15.81 -2.04 -1.49
N VAL A 468 16.11 -3.21 -0.95
CA VAL A 468 16.11 -4.47 -1.68
C VAL A 468 15.12 -5.40 -1.01
N TRP A 469 14.16 -5.89 -1.77
CA TRP A 469 13.25 -6.94 -1.31
C TRP A 469 13.62 -8.27 -1.94
N GLU A 470 13.86 -9.26 -1.09
CA GLU A 470 14.08 -10.64 -1.50
C GLU A 470 13.42 -11.59 -0.50
N LYS A 471 12.70 -12.62 -1.01
CA LYS A 471 12.17 -13.75 -0.20
C LYS A 471 11.41 -13.31 1.05
N GLY A 472 10.60 -12.25 0.93
CA GLY A 472 9.76 -11.75 2.02
C GLY A 472 10.45 -10.75 2.96
N THR A 473 11.73 -10.47 2.78
CA THR A 473 12.49 -9.54 3.62
C THR A 473 12.87 -8.30 2.82
N THR A 474 12.61 -7.11 3.36
CA THR A 474 13.20 -5.86 2.83
C THR A 474 14.45 -5.54 3.62
N THR A 475 15.59 -5.47 2.95
CA THR A 475 16.83 -4.89 3.46
C THR A 475 16.94 -3.46 2.94
N PHE A 476 17.57 -2.59 3.73
CA PHE A 476 17.81 -1.21 3.35
C PHE A 476 19.32 -0.98 3.27
N ALA A 477 19.76 -0.11 2.38
CA ALA A 477 21.14 0.34 2.35
C ALA A 477 21.53 0.95 3.72
N THR A 478 22.82 0.85 4.06
CA THR A 478 23.37 1.45 5.28
C THR A 478 22.97 2.93 5.36
N ASP A 479 22.64 3.42 6.55
CA ASP A 479 22.22 4.81 6.85
C ASP A 479 20.79 5.23 6.47
N VAL A 480 20.05 4.40 5.71
CA VAL A 480 18.66 4.69 5.31
C VAL A 480 17.68 4.86 6.50
N PRO A 481 17.69 4.02 7.56
CA PRO A 481 16.74 4.20 8.68
C PRO A 481 16.93 5.52 9.46
N ALA A 482 18.16 6.04 9.49
CA ALA A 482 18.47 7.35 10.08
C ALA A 482 18.00 8.48 9.15
N ALA A 483 18.34 8.39 7.86
CA ALA A 483 17.93 9.37 6.86
C ALA A 483 16.39 9.46 6.72
N SER A 484 15.64 8.35 6.74
CA SER A 484 14.17 8.37 6.74
C SER A 484 13.58 9.01 8.00
N ARG A 485 14.28 8.98 9.14
CA ARG A 485 13.84 9.70 10.35
C ARG A 485 14.02 11.21 10.18
N ASP A 486 15.13 11.63 9.57
CA ASP A 486 15.43 13.03 9.33
C ASP A 486 14.58 13.62 8.21
N LEU A 487 14.29 12.87 7.13
CA LEU A 487 13.31 13.24 6.10
C LEU A 487 11.90 13.45 6.69
N ARG A 488 11.44 12.55 7.58
CA ARG A 488 10.17 12.73 8.31
C ARG A 488 10.16 13.96 9.22
N ARG A 489 11.30 14.34 9.79
CA ARG A 489 11.44 15.56 10.60
C ARG A 489 11.47 16.80 9.70
N LEU A 490 12.18 16.72 8.58
CA LEU A 490 12.26 17.75 7.57
C LEU A 490 10.90 18.06 6.95
N ALA A 491 10.13 17.03 6.54
CA ALA A 491 8.78 17.20 6.00
C ALA A 491 7.83 17.86 7.01
N ARG A 492 7.92 17.49 8.29
CA ARG A 492 7.12 18.13 9.36
C ARG A 492 7.56 19.57 9.62
N ALA A 493 8.86 19.84 9.64
CA ALA A 493 9.40 21.18 9.78
C ALA A 493 8.99 22.06 8.59
N ALA A 494 9.04 21.53 7.36
CA ALA A 494 8.60 22.21 6.15
C ALA A 494 7.11 22.56 6.22
N LYS A 495 6.26 21.59 6.63
CA LYS A 495 4.82 21.82 6.83
C LYS A 495 4.55 22.92 7.84
N SER A 496 5.35 23.03 8.90
CA SER A 496 5.19 24.10 9.89
C SER A 496 5.71 25.46 9.41
N ALA A 497 6.89 25.49 8.80
CA ALA A 497 7.58 26.72 8.41
C ALA A 497 6.96 27.39 7.18
N LEU A 498 6.46 26.58 6.24
CA LEU A 498 5.95 27.05 4.95
C LEU A 498 4.41 27.16 4.90
N ASN A 499 3.71 26.88 6.00
CA ASN A 499 2.25 26.92 6.08
C ASN A 499 1.63 28.29 5.72
N GLY A 500 2.40 29.37 5.91
CA GLY A 500 1.95 30.73 5.61
C GLY A 500 1.91 31.06 4.11
N ILE A 501 2.44 30.18 3.25
CA ILE A 501 2.54 30.43 1.81
C ILE A 501 1.46 29.61 1.09
N SER A 502 0.39 30.28 0.66
CA SER A 502 -0.71 29.66 -0.07
C SER A 502 -0.23 29.05 -1.39
N GLY A 503 -0.54 27.76 -1.62
CA GLY A 503 -0.21 27.03 -2.85
C GLY A 503 1.08 26.20 -2.81
N ILE A 504 1.72 26.07 -1.63
CA ILE A 504 2.79 25.09 -1.42
C ILE A 504 2.19 23.71 -1.16
N VAL A 505 2.73 22.68 -1.83
CA VAL A 505 2.39 21.27 -1.61
C VAL A 505 3.66 20.52 -1.23
N ILE A 506 3.64 19.85 -0.07
CA ILE A 506 4.78 19.08 0.44
C ILE A 506 4.48 17.60 0.24
N GLU A 507 5.30 16.96 -0.57
CA GLU A 507 5.24 15.55 -0.90
C GLU A 507 6.36 14.82 -0.15
N GLU A 508 5.98 13.82 0.64
CA GLU A 508 6.91 12.98 1.39
C GLU A 508 7.01 11.64 0.66
N LYS A 509 8.22 11.31 0.20
CA LYS A 509 8.55 10.02 -0.39
C LYS A 509 9.45 9.24 0.59
N PRO A 510 9.61 7.92 0.44
CA PRO A 510 10.40 7.10 1.37
C PRO A 510 11.83 7.61 1.61
N PHE A 511 12.45 8.19 0.58
CA PHE A 511 13.85 8.67 0.60
C PHE A 511 14.04 10.10 0.09
N SER A 512 12.94 10.86 -0.04
CA SER A 512 13.03 12.28 -0.38
C SER A 512 11.84 13.09 0.14
N VAL A 513 12.02 14.40 0.25
CA VAL A 513 10.95 15.36 0.52
C VAL A 513 10.95 16.41 -0.57
N ALA A 514 9.86 16.47 -1.34
CA ALA A 514 9.68 17.43 -2.41
C ALA A 514 8.69 18.53 -2.00
N VAL A 515 9.06 19.78 -2.26
CA VAL A 515 8.21 20.94 -1.97
C VAL A 515 7.87 21.63 -3.29
N HIS A 516 6.63 21.43 -3.72
CA HIS A 516 6.07 22.00 -4.94
C HIS A 516 5.50 23.39 -4.66
N TYR A 517 5.90 24.37 -5.45
CA TYR A 517 5.42 25.76 -5.33
C TYR A 517 4.74 26.26 -6.62
N ARG A 518 4.37 25.34 -7.53
CA ARG A 518 3.68 25.64 -8.80
C ARG A 518 2.37 26.40 -8.61
N GLN A 519 1.63 26.05 -7.56
CA GLN A 519 0.33 26.64 -7.24
C GLN A 519 0.44 27.88 -6.36
N ALA A 520 1.66 28.29 -5.97
CA ALA A 520 1.86 29.50 -5.20
C ALA A 520 1.49 30.74 -6.01
N ILE A 521 0.82 31.68 -5.35
CA ILE A 521 0.40 32.96 -5.95
C ILE A 521 1.64 33.80 -6.30
N ASP A 522 2.60 33.90 -5.37
CA ASP A 522 3.93 34.44 -5.60
C ASP A 522 4.94 33.28 -5.69
N ARG A 523 5.26 32.87 -6.91
CA ARG A 523 6.18 31.75 -7.17
C ARG A 523 7.63 32.09 -6.84
N ALA A 524 8.04 33.36 -7.01
CA ALA A 524 9.41 33.78 -6.76
C ALA A 524 9.67 33.82 -5.25
N GLY A 525 8.78 34.48 -4.50
CA GLY A 525 8.85 34.49 -3.03
C GLY A 525 8.68 33.09 -2.43
N ALA A 526 7.81 32.25 -2.97
CA ALA A 526 7.67 30.86 -2.52
C ALA A 526 8.94 30.04 -2.76
N ARG A 527 9.58 30.15 -3.94
CA ARG A 527 10.85 29.48 -4.21
C ARG A 527 11.94 29.90 -3.23
N GLU A 528 12.07 31.21 -2.98
CA GLU A 528 13.08 31.75 -2.06
C GLU A 528 12.85 31.26 -0.62
N ALA A 529 11.59 31.27 -0.15
CA ALA A 529 11.23 30.75 1.17
C ALA A 529 11.52 29.24 1.30
N VAL A 530 11.24 28.44 0.26
CA VAL A 530 11.55 27.01 0.23
C VAL A 530 13.07 26.78 0.24
N SER A 531 13.83 27.54 -0.56
CA SER A 531 15.30 27.49 -0.59
C SER A 531 15.89 27.81 0.79
N SER A 532 15.47 28.93 1.38
CA SER A 532 15.92 29.38 2.70
C SER A 532 15.58 28.39 3.80
N PHE A 533 14.38 27.78 3.75
CA PHE A 533 14.00 26.73 4.68
C PHE A 533 14.94 25.52 4.60
N PHE A 534 15.21 25.01 3.39
CA PHE A 534 16.09 23.85 3.23
C PHE A 534 17.54 24.16 3.62
N GLU A 535 18.04 25.36 3.34
CA GLU A 535 19.40 25.79 3.72
C GLU A 535 19.57 25.95 5.23
N THR A 536 18.54 26.38 5.96
CA THR A 536 18.61 26.65 7.40
C THR A 536 18.15 25.47 8.28
N SER A 537 17.46 24.48 7.70
CA SER A 537 16.94 23.33 8.45
C SER A 537 18.07 22.39 8.89
N PRO A 538 18.18 22.07 10.19
CA PRO A 538 19.19 21.13 10.69
C PRO A 538 18.97 19.70 10.17
N TYR A 539 17.77 19.39 9.66
CA TYR A 539 17.42 18.08 9.10
C TYR A 539 17.80 17.93 7.62
N SER A 540 18.34 19.00 7.00
CA SER A 540 18.85 18.95 5.63
C SER A 540 20.28 18.43 5.54
N ALA A 541 20.98 18.29 6.67
CA ALA A 541 22.36 17.81 6.71
C ALA A 541 22.43 16.36 6.18
N GLY A 542 23.31 16.11 5.20
CA GLY A 542 23.48 14.79 4.57
C GLY A 542 22.47 14.48 3.46
N LEU A 543 21.61 15.43 3.08
CA LEU A 543 20.69 15.30 1.95
C LEU A 543 21.21 16.09 0.73
N THR A 544 20.99 15.56 -0.45
CA THR A 544 21.28 16.22 -1.72
C THR A 544 20.05 16.98 -2.20
N ARG A 545 20.26 18.22 -2.64
CA ARG A 545 19.22 19.09 -3.19
C ARG A 545 19.10 18.91 -4.69
N TYR A 546 17.89 18.66 -5.16
CA TYR A 546 17.51 18.67 -6.57
C TYR A 546 16.48 19.75 -6.82
N GLU A 547 16.65 20.51 -7.90
CA GLU A 547 15.73 21.58 -8.26
C GLU A 547 15.11 21.29 -9.63
N GLY A 548 13.78 21.13 -9.64
CA GLY A 548 12.99 20.82 -10.82
C GLY A 548 12.09 21.98 -11.24
N SER A 549 11.21 21.71 -12.22
CA SER A 549 10.23 22.69 -12.72
C SER A 549 9.17 23.02 -11.67
N MET A 550 9.45 24.05 -10.87
CA MET A 550 8.63 24.57 -9.76
C MET A 550 8.53 23.62 -8.55
N VAL A 551 9.62 22.92 -8.26
CA VAL A 551 9.78 22.02 -7.12
C VAL A 551 11.24 22.03 -6.64
N ILE A 552 11.46 22.01 -5.32
CA ILE A 552 12.77 21.72 -4.72
C ILE A 552 12.63 20.44 -3.91
N GLU A 553 13.48 19.46 -4.16
CA GLU A 553 13.48 18.14 -3.55
C GLU A 553 14.78 17.90 -2.78
N MET A 554 14.66 17.41 -1.55
CA MET A 554 15.79 16.95 -0.74
C MET A 554 15.76 15.43 -0.68
N GLN A 555 16.82 14.78 -1.14
CA GLN A 555 16.93 13.32 -1.23
C GLN A 555 18.12 12.82 -0.41
N VAL A 556 18.08 11.58 0.07
CA VAL A 556 19.26 10.96 0.71
C VAL A 556 20.42 10.95 -0.28
N SER A 557 21.56 11.51 0.11
CA SER A 557 22.78 11.45 -0.71
C SER A 557 23.31 10.02 -0.69
N THR A 558 23.22 9.30 -1.81
CA THR A 558 23.82 7.98 -1.93
C THR A 558 24.67 7.87 -3.18
N GLU A 559 25.83 7.22 -3.07
CA GLU A 559 26.64 6.79 -4.20
C GLU A 559 26.04 5.57 -4.93
N ILE A 560 24.85 5.14 -4.52
CA ILE A 560 24.17 3.95 -5.02
C ILE A 560 23.47 4.29 -6.35
N THR A 561 23.90 3.61 -7.40
CA THR A 561 23.31 3.62 -8.75
C THR A 561 22.81 2.22 -9.11
N LYS A 562 21.99 2.12 -10.18
CA LYS A 562 21.61 0.82 -10.78
C LYS A 562 22.84 -0.05 -11.09
N GLY A 563 23.97 0.58 -11.46
CA GLY A 563 25.25 -0.10 -11.64
C GLY A 563 25.79 -0.72 -10.35
N THR A 564 25.95 0.06 -9.28
CA THR A 564 26.48 -0.46 -8.00
C THR A 564 25.63 -1.59 -7.43
N ALA A 565 24.32 -1.53 -7.65
CA ALA A 565 23.39 -2.49 -7.09
C ALA A 565 23.27 -3.76 -7.96
N LEU A 566 23.38 -3.63 -9.29
CA LEU A 566 23.66 -4.76 -10.18
C LEU A 566 24.93 -5.52 -9.74
N ARG A 567 26.03 -4.81 -9.44
CA ARG A 567 27.26 -5.42 -8.92
C ARG A 567 27.00 -6.18 -7.61
N SER A 568 26.29 -5.57 -6.67
CA SER A 568 25.95 -6.20 -5.38
C SER A 568 25.21 -7.53 -5.59
N ILE A 569 24.20 -7.55 -6.46
CA ILE A 569 23.44 -8.77 -6.78
C ILE A 569 24.30 -9.82 -7.50
N VAL A 570 25.17 -9.38 -8.42
CA VAL A 570 26.11 -10.29 -9.11
C VAL A 570 27.03 -10.99 -8.11
N GLU A 571 27.59 -10.26 -7.16
CA GLU A 571 28.50 -10.78 -6.14
C GLU A 571 27.76 -11.68 -5.14
N GLU A 572 26.62 -11.24 -4.61
CA GLU A 572 25.81 -11.97 -3.62
C GLU A 572 25.28 -13.31 -4.17
N HIS A 573 24.76 -13.28 -5.40
CA HIS A 573 24.20 -14.48 -6.05
C HIS A 573 25.21 -15.26 -6.88
N LYS A 574 26.47 -14.82 -6.93
CA LYS A 574 27.57 -15.45 -7.69
C LYS A 574 27.20 -15.66 -9.16
N ILE A 575 26.61 -14.62 -9.75
CA ILE A 575 26.12 -14.63 -11.13
C ILE A 575 27.30 -14.79 -12.09
N LYS A 576 27.18 -15.72 -13.04
CA LYS A 576 28.18 -15.97 -14.10
C LYS A 576 27.75 -15.44 -15.46
N SER A 577 26.45 -15.24 -15.65
CA SER A 577 25.91 -14.62 -16.85
C SER A 577 24.79 -13.65 -16.51
N ALA A 578 24.72 -12.51 -17.18
CA ALA A 578 23.68 -11.53 -16.91
C ALA A 578 23.14 -10.89 -18.20
N ILE A 579 21.84 -10.66 -18.23
CA ILE A 579 21.17 -9.91 -19.29
C ILE A 579 20.53 -8.70 -18.62
N MET A 580 20.83 -7.50 -19.11
CA MET A 580 20.30 -6.25 -18.59
C MET A 580 19.42 -5.58 -19.66
N LEU A 581 18.18 -5.27 -19.30
CA LEU A 581 17.20 -4.56 -20.12
C LEU A 581 16.92 -3.18 -19.51
N GLY A 582 16.99 -2.13 -20.32
CA GLY A 582 16.72 -0.77 -19.87
C GLY A 582 16.38 0.17 -21.02
N ASP A 583 15.70 1.26 -20.72
CA ASP A 583 15.16 2.23 -21.69
C ASP A 583 15.62 3.67 -21.44
N ASP A 584 16.11 3.98 -20.23
CA ASP A 584 16.40 5.33 -19.82
C ASP A 584 17.89 5.59 -19.55
N ILE A 585 18.22 6.85 -19.26
CA ILE A 585 19.60 7.27 -18.99
C ILE A 585 20.16 6.66 -17.69
N THR A 586 19.30 6.30 -16.73
CA THR A 586 19.72 5.72 -15.46
C THR A 586 20.16 4.26 -15.62
N ASP A 587 19.67 3.58 -16.66
CA ASP A 587 20.10 2.22 -17.02
C ASP A 587 21.54 2.18 -17.58
N VAL A 588 22.06 3.31 -18.07
CA VAL A 588 23.44 3.42 -18.59
C VAL A 588 24.48 3.06 -17.53
N ASP A 589 24.25 3.43 -16.27
CA ASP A 589 25.16 3.04 -15.18
C ASP A 589 25.18 1.52 -14.97
N GLY A 590 24.01 0.87 -15.16
CA GLY A 590 23.90 -0.58 -15.18
C GLY A 590 24.68 -1.20 -16.34
N PHE A 591 24.56 -0.63 -17.53
CA PHE A 591 25.23 -1.13 -18.73
C PHE A 591 26.76 -1.03 -18.60
N LYS A 592 27.26 0.13 -18.17
CA LYS A 592 28.68 0.36 -17.90
C LYS A 592 29.22 -0.58 -16.83
N MET A 593 28.45 -0.83 -15.77
CA MET A 593 28.87 -1.79 -14.74
C MET A 593 28.93 -3.22 -15.29
N LEU A 594 27.94 -3.62 -16.12
CA LEU A 594 27.96 -4.94 -16.73
C LEU A 594 29.17 -5.11 -17.66
N ASP A 595 29.53 -4.08 -18.41
CA ASP A 595 30.74 -4.05 -19.24
C ASP A 595 32.01 -4.16 -18.40
N LEU A 596 32.09 -3.41 -17.30
CA LEU A 596 33.21 -3.52 -16.37
C LEU A 596 33.34 -4.95 -15.81
N LEU A 597 32.24 -5.60 -15.44
CA LEU A 597 32.23 -6.99 -14.93
C LEU A 597 32.60 -8.02 -16.02
N ARG A 598 32.23 -7.76 -17.28
CA ARG A 598 32.64 -8.58 -18.43
C ARG A 598 34.15 -8.52 -18.63
N GLU A 599 34.73 -7.32 -18.57
CA GLU A 599 36.15 -7.08 -18.82
C GLU A 599 37.05 -7.51 -17.65
N SER A 600 36.67 -7.16 -16.43
CA SER A 600 37.52 -7.34 -15.24
C SER A 600 37.34 -8.70 -14.56
N GLU A 601 36.13 -9.27 -14.60
CA GLU A 601 35.76 -10.46 -13.82
C GLU A 601 35.32 -11.64 -14.71
N GLY A 602 35.33 -11.46 -16.04
CA GLY A 602 35.03 -12.53 -17.01
C GLY A 602 33.56 -12.94 -17.04
N LEU A 603 32.65 -12.10 -16.54
CA LEU A 603 31.21 -12.35 -16.56
C LEU A 603 30.69 -12.36 -18.00
N THR A 604 29.77 -13.29 -18.32
CA THR A 604 29.14 -13.31 -19.65
C THR A 604 27.90 -12.42 -19.65
N GLY A 605 28.01 -11.20 -20.16
CA GLY A 605 26.97 -10.18 -20.10
C GLY A 605 26.39 -9.81 -21.46
N CYS A 606 25.17 -9.26 -21.44
CA CYS A 606 24.51 -8.66 -22.60
C CYS A 606 23.65 -7.47 -22.14
N ASN A 607 23.92 -6.29 -22.68
CA ASN A 607 23.13 -5.07 -22.51
C ASN A 607 22.12 -4.93 -23.66
N VAL A 608 20.85 -4.71 -23.31
CA VAL A 608 19.75 -4.60 -24.26
C VAL A 608 19.01 -3.28 -24.04
N ALA A 609 19.13 -2.35 -24.99
CA ALA A 609 18.35 -1.13 -24.98
C ALA A 609 16.91 -1.40 -25.43
N VAL A 610 15.93 -0.92 -24.68
CA VAL A 610 14.51 -0.96 -25.04
C VAL A 610 14.12 0.41 -25.58
N MET A 611 13.73 0.41 -26.84
CA MET A 611 13.28 1.61 -27.55
C MET A 611 11.83 1.93 -27.16
N GLY A 612 11.35 3.10 -27.52
CA GLY A 612 9.95 3.49 -27.29
C GLY A 612 9.31 4.03 -28.56
N ARG A 613 8.10 3.53 -28.91
CA ARG A 613 7.32 4.02 -30.07
C ARG A 613 7.00 5.53 -30.04
N ARG A 614 7.17 6.21 -28.90
CA ARG A 614 6.84 7.63 -28.68
C ARG A 614 7.99 8.45 -28.08
N ARG A 615 9.13 7.82 -27.78
CA ARG A 615 10.27 8.47 -27.11
C ARG A 615 11.55 7.81 -27.61
N MET A 616 12.43 8.62 -28.19
CA MET A 616 13.74 8.15 -28.62
C MET A 616 14.56 7.71 -27.41
N ALA A 617 15.22 6.55 -27.50
CA ALA A 617 16.15 6.11 -26.47
C ALA A 617 17.35 7.08 -26.40
N PRO A 618 17.90 7.35 -25.21
CA PRO A 618 19.06 8.23 -25.08
C PRO A 618 20.25 7.74 -25.93
N PRO A 619 20.96 8.61 -26.66
CA PRO A 619 22.15 8.23 -27.43
C PRO A 619 23.23 7.52 -26.60
N GLU A 620 23.38 7.90 -25.33
CA GLU A 620 24.30 7.29 -24.38
C GLU A 620 23.90 5.85 -24.02
N LEU A 621 22.60 5.55 -24.00
CA LEU A 621 22.09 4.19 -23.80
C LEU A 621 22.37 3.32 -25.02
N LEU A 622 22.07 3.85 -26.21
CA LEU A 622 22.31 3.15 -27.48
C LEU A 622 23.79 2.83 -27.68
N SER A 623 24.67 3.79 -27.45
CA SER A 623 26.12 3.59 -27.57
C SER A 623 26.69 2.58 -26.57
N SER A 624 25.99 2.34 -25.44
CA SER A 624 26.40 1.39 -24.39
C SER A 624 25.71 0.02 -24.50
N ALA A 625 24.84 -0.19 -25.48
CA ALA A 625 24.06 -1.41 -25.64
C ALA A 625 24.68 -2.38 -26.65
N ASP A 626 24.59 -3.68 -26.39
CA ASP A 626 24.98 -4.72 -27.37
C ASP A 626 23.85 -4.93 -28.40
N TYR A 627 22.59 -4.91 -27.94
CA TYR A 627 21.41 -5.13 -28.77
C TYR A 627 20.27 -4.15 -28.44
N GLN A 628 19.26 -4.11 -29.30
CA GLN A 628 18.04 -3.35 -29.08
C GLN A 628 16.76 -4.18 -29.22
N LEU A 629 15.71 -3.75 -28.53
CA LEU A 629 14.31 -4.16 -28.71
C LEU A 629 13.47 -2.93 -29.05
N GLU A 630 12.54 -3.06 -29.99
CA GLU A 630 11.80 -1.92 -30.56
C GLU A 630 10.86 -1.22 -29.58
N ASP A 631 10.29 -1.96 -28.63
CA ASP A 631 9.34 -1.45 -27.64
C ASP A 631 9.12 -2.45 -26.49
N PRO A 632 8.36 -2.06 -25.44
CA PRO A 632 7.93 -2.97 -24.38
C PRO A 632 7.13 -4.21 -24.84
N GLU A 633 6.47 -4.18 -26.01
CA GLU A 633 5.80 -5.38 -26.55
C GLU A 633 6.84 -6.37 -27.08
N ALA A 634 7.93 -5.90 -27.69
CA ALA A 634 9.06 -6.73 -28.07
C ALA A 634 9.76 -7.36 -26.84
N VAL A 635 9.81 -6.64 -25.70
CA VAL A 635 10.25 -7.20 -24.41
C VAL A 635 9.35 -8.35 -23.97
N GLU A 636 8.03 -8.22 -24.09
CA GLU A 636 7.09 -9.31 -23.78
C GLU A 636 7.38 -10.57 -24.60
N VAL A 637 7.57 -10.41 -25.92
CA VAL A 637 7.87 -11.53 -26.83
C VAL A 637 9.21 -12.18 -26.47
N PHE A 638 10.23 -11.37 -26.17
CA PHE A 638 11.54 -11.85 -25.76
C PHE A 638 11.50 -12.64 -24.43
N LEU A 639 10.79 -12.13 -23.42
CA LEU A 639 10.64 -12.81 -22.13
C LEU A 639 9.87 -14.12 -22.27
N ALA A 640 8.82 -14.15 -23.09
CA ALA A 640 8.07 -15.36 -23.38
C ALA A 640 8.96 -16.42 -24.07
N TRP A 641 9.78 -16.01 -25.04
CA TRP A 641 10.77 -16.87 -25.68
C TRP A 641 11.79 -17.40 -24.67
N MET A 642 12.36 -16.54 -23.82
CA MET A 642 13.34 -16.93 -22.81
C MET A 642 12.75 -17.91 -21.81
N ALA A 643 11.51 -17.68 -21.36
CA ALA A 643 10.79 -18.57 -20.46
C ALA A 643 10.58 -19.97 -21.07
N ALA A 644 10.29 -20.03 -22.37
CA ALA A 644 10.16 -21.29 -23.10
C ALA A 644 11.52 -22.00 -23.27
N GLU A 645 12.60 -21.26 -23.50
CA GLU A 645 13.94 -21.83 -23.69
C GLU A 645 14.52 -22.39 -22.38
N VAL A 646 14.32 -21.71 -21.25
CA VAL A 646 14.73 -22.21 -19.92
C VAL A 646 13.85 -23.37 -19.43
N GLY A 647 12.65 -23.52 -20.02
CA GLY A 647 11.76 -24.65 -19.76
C GLY A 647 12.13 -25.94 -20.49
N ARG A 648 12.99 -25.88 -21.51
CA ARG A 648 13.53 -27.03 -22.26
C ARG A 648 14.82 -27.52 -21.64
#